data_AF-R7HAW6-F1
#
_entry.id   AF-R7HAW6-F1
#
_cell.length_a   1.000
_cell.length_b   1.000
_cell.length_c   1.000
_cell.angle_alpha   90.00
_cell.angle_beta   90.00
_cell.angle_gamma   90.00
#
_symmetry.space_group_name_H-M   'P 1'
#
loop_
_entity.id
_entity.type
_entity.pdbx_description
1 polymer ?
#
loop_
_entity_poly.entity_id
_entity_poly.type
_entity_poly.pdbx_seq_one_letter_code
_entity_poly.pdbx_strand_id
1 'polypeptide(L)'
;MKLKKFATGVFATAAMAAALIFTGGTSVTAKAAVNTKSDIEIATRLHNYSRSASPIGSYLVDIGNGNMMRVQSDYDSSNIYVEYYDSQYNVTGVRQLAPELPIYGGFYSGSDAYYIVTGQKNEEESDTVECYRITKYDKNWNRIGSAGLYDCNTFLPFRAGCVRMTEADGYLFVRTSHQMYLSSDGLRHQANVTIQFDENKLVITDSYTDVMNSKYGYVSHSFNQFIKTEGNHLVAVDHGDAYPRSIVLTEYQTDFTNGQFISNMNYWKNPCKSTDLFEFTGEIGDNATGASVGGFEVTDSAYLVAANSINQEDTSDDRSRHDYRNVCIVGKSKRDGHTFVNWLTNLEGDLSATTPYLVKINDNKYLVMWSYQKRSVGAIDYTYIDADGSQISPVYTMNGMLSDCEPVYINDTVVWYTSDSDGNVTFYGVDSNGNALGSLNGLIYDGDNWVYYRNDNPDYGYTGLAANEYGWWYVSNGTIDFDYTGLAANEYGWWYVSNGTIDFSYTGMAANDYGWWYVSNGAIDFNYTGMAVNDYGWWYMTNGALDWNYTGMAANDYGWWYMTNGALDWNYTGMAVNDYGWWYMTNGALDWNYTGMAVNDYGWWYMTNGALDWNYTGMAVNDYGWWYMTNGALDRNYTGLAVNEYGWWYMTNGALDLTYNGTADNEYGTWNVVNGHVEV
;
A
#
# COMPACT_ATOMS: atom_id res chain seq x y z
N MET A 1 40.34 -39.27 -68.13
CA MET A 1 38.99 -38.66 -68.06
C MET A 1 39.14 -37.32 -67.33
N LYS A 2 38.87 -36.19 -68.00
CA LYS A 2 39.06 -34.80 -67.50
C LYS A 2 37.69 -34.09 -67.39
N LEU A 3 37.69 -32.95 -66.68
CA LEU A 3 36.67 -31.87 -66.53
C LEU A 3 35.79 -31.96 -65.27
N LYS A 4 35.90 -31.00 -64.33
CA LYS A 4 35.36 -29.60 -64.20
C LYS A 4 33.96 -29.61 -63.51
N LYS A 5 33.84 -29.09 -62.28
CA LYS A 5 33.49 -27.69 -61.87
C LYS A 5 31.99 -27.36 -62.01
N PHE A 6 31.25 -27.18 -60.90
CA PHE A 6 30.72 -25.89 -60.42
C PHE A 6 29.68 -26.08 -59.28
N ALA A 7 29.44 -24.97 -58.59
CA ALA A 7 28.83 -24.78 -57.29
C ALA A 7 27.29 -24.60 -57.32
N THR A 8 26.81 -24.26 -56.12
CA THR A 8 25.61 -23.48 -55.74
C THR A 8 24.27 -24.18 -55.53
N GLY A 9 23.78 -24.03 -54.30
CA GLY A 9 22.39 -23.69 -54.00
C GLY A 9 21.58 -24.80 -53.36
N VAL A 10 21.46 -24.80 -52.03
CA VAL A 10 20.40 -25.55 -51.34
C VAL A 10 19.66 -24.58 -50.42
N PHE A 11 18.41 -24.30 -50.78
CA PHE A 11 17.35 -23.93 -49.84
C PHE A 11 17.04 -25.16 -48.98
N ALA A 12 17.02 -25.01 -47.66
CA ALA A 12 16.47 -26.01 -46.77
C ALA A 12 15.44 -25.36 -45.84
N THR A 13 14.20 -25.74 -46.07
CA THR A 13 13.07 -25.73 -45.14
C THR A 13 13.45 -26.41 -43.83
N ALA A 14 13.01 -25.80 -42.72
CA ALA A 14 13.15 -26.28 -41.37
C ALA A 14 12.37 -27.60 -41.13
N ALA A 15 13.02 -28.54 -40.46
CA ALA A 15 12.40 -29.51 -39.59
C ALA A 15 13.35 -29.74 -38.40
N MET A 16 12.83 -29.52 -37.20
CA MET A 16 13.55 -29.64 -35.94
C MET A 16 14.06 -31.07 -35.70
N ALA A 17 15.32 -31.19 -35.26
CA ALA A 17 15.76 -32.21 -34.32
C ALA A 17 17.00 -31.69 -33.60
N ALA A 18 16.93 -31.69 -32.27
CA ALA A 18 17.96 -31.18 -31.38
C ALA A 18 19.32 -31.87 -31.57
N ALA A 19 20.36 -31.05 -31.76
CA ALA A 19 21.75 -31.41 -31.48
C ALA A 19 22.49 -30.14 -31.07
N LEU A 20 22.95 -30.12 -29.81
CA LEU A 20 23.79 -29.06 -29.24
C LEU A 20 24.99 -28.78 -30.14
N ILE A 21 25.15 -27.52 -30.53
CA ILE A 21 26.44 -26.94 -30.91
C ILE A 21 26.60 -25.64 -30.14
N PHE A 22 27.45 -25.67 -29.12
CA PHE A 22 27.93 -24.51 -28.40
C PHE A 22 28.59 -23.53 -29.38
N THR A 23 27.97 -22.37 -29.56
CA THR A 23 28.65 -21.14 -29.98
C THR A 23 28.31 -20.10 -28.94
N GLY A 24 29.34 -19.54 -28.31
CA GLY A 24 29.23 -18.72 -27.10
C GLY A 24 28.35 -17.49 -27.31
N GLY A 25 27.13 -17.55 -26.80
CA GLY A 25 26.42 -16.41 -26.25
C GLY A 25 26.34 -16.65 -24.75
N THR A 26 26.91 -15.75 -23.96
CA THR A 26 26.61 -15.67 -22.53
C THR A 26 25.10 -15.61 -22.38
N SER A 27 24.48 -16.68 -21.87
CA SER A 27 23.15 -16.57 -21.30
C SER A 27 23.29 -15.62 -20.12
N VAL A 28 22.98 -14.35 -20.34
CA VAL A 28 22.77 -13.42 -19.24
C VAL A 28 21.48 -13.90 -18.61
N THR A 29 21.58 -14.76 -17.61
CA THR A 29 20.51 -14.86 -16.62
C THR A 29 20.44 -13.45 -16.05
N ALA A 30 19.46 -12.65 -16.48
CA ALA A 30 19.09 -11.46 -15.75
C ALA A 30 18.83 -11.94 -14.33
N LYS A 31 19.69 -11.52 -13.40
CA LYS A 31 19.53 -11.82 -11.99
C LYS A 31 18.83 -10.60 -11.43
N ALA A 32 17.81 -10.82 -10.60
CA ALA A 32 17.21 -9.86 -9.68
C ALA A 32 18.23 -9.30 -8.64
N ALA A 33 19.38 -8.83 -9.11
CA ALA A 33 20.49 -8.32 -8.35
C ALA A 33 21.49 -7.54 -9.22
N VAL A 34 22.20 -6.59 -8.62
CA VAL A 34 23.36 -5.92 -9.22
C VAL A 34 24.63 -6.47 -8.58
N ASN A 35 25.57 -6.95 -9.38
CA ASN A 35 26.82 -7.53 -8.89
C ASN A 35 27.97 -6.53 -9.09
N THR A 36 28.75 -6.32 -8.04
CA THR A 36 29.94 -5.47 -8.04
C THR A 36 31.12 -6.20 -7.40
N LYS A 37 32.32 -5.91 -7.87
CA LYS A 37 33.57 -6.38 -7.26
C LYS A 37 34.08 -5.36 -6.25
N SER A 38 34.32 -5.81 -5.03
CA SER A 38 34.90 -5.03 -3.94
C SER A 38 36.32 -5.50 -3.66
N ASP A 39 37.18 -4.58 -3.22
CA ASP A 39 38.50 -4.90 -2.66
C ASP A 39 38.39 -5.46 -1.21
N ILE A 40 37.17 -5.45 -0.63
CA ILE A 40 36.88 -5.95 0.72
C ILE A 40 36.40 -7.40 0.61
N GLU A 41 37.29 -8.34 0.94
CA GLU A 41 37.07 -9.79 0.89
C GLU A 41 36.45 -10.33 2.20
N ILE A 42 35.31 -9.76 2.61
CA ILE A 42 34.60 -10.14 3.84
C ILE A 42 33.20 -10.63 3.51
N ALA A 43 32.88 -11.85 3.95
CA ALA A 43 31.56 -12.42 3.79
C ALA A 43 30.55 -11.85 4.80
N THR A 44 29.36 -11.48 4.32
CA THR A 44 28.22 -11.19 5.21
C THR A 44 27.76 -12.45 5.94
N ARG A 45 27.15 -12.30 7.12
CA ARG A 45 26.55 -13.42 7.85
C ARG A 45 25.09 -13.66 7.42
N LEU A 46 24.57 -14.83 7.75
CA LEU A 46 23.15 -15.13 7.56
C LEU A 46 22.31 -14.35 8.58
N HIS A 47 21.21 -13.72 8.14
CA HIS A 47 20.19 -13.20 9.04
C HIS A 47 19.26 -14.31 9.53
N ASN A 48 19.77 -15.11 10.47
CA ASN A 48 18.98 -16.11 11.16
C ASN A 48 19.67 -16.58 12.43
N TYR A 49 18.90 -16.93 13.46
CA TYR A 49 19.45 -17.56 14.66
C TYR A 49 18.48 -18.56 15.31
N SER A 50 19.03 -19.59 15.94
CA SER A 50 18.25 -20.63 16.62
C SER A 50 18.00 -20.34 18.10
N ARG A 51 18.98 -19.72 18.78
CA ARG A 51 18.95 -19.38 20.21
C ARG A 51 19.06 -17.87 20.43
N SER A 52 20.20 -17.30 20.04
CA SER A 52 20.48 -15.87 20.21
C SER A 52 21.09 -15.26 18.96
N ALA A 53 20.80 -13.99 18.75
CA ALA A 53 21.40 -13.18 17.70
C ALA A 53 22.90 -12.92 17.98
N SER A 54 23.54 -12.20 17.06
CA SER A 54 24.95 -11.82 17.14
C SER A 54 25.11 -10.38 16.64
N PRO A 55 26.22 -9.69 17.00
CA PRO A 55 26.52 -8.37 16.47
C PRO A 55 26.42 -8.32 14.94
N ILE A 56 25.74 -7.30 14.43
CA ILE A 56 25.54 -7.06 13.00
C ILE A 56 26.83 -6.47 12.45
N GLY A 57 27.40 -7.08 11.42
CA GLY A 57 28.66 -6.62 10.82
C GLY A 57 28.50 -5.90 9.49
N SER A 58 27.28 -5.84 8.98
CA SER A 58 26.99 -5.45 7.60
C SER A 58 25.92 -4.36 7.62
N TYR A 59 26.24 -3.16 7.14
CA TYR A 59 25.31 -2.03 7.12
C TYR A 59 25.33 -1.35 5.76
N LEU A 60 24.16 -0.93 5.30
CA LEU A 60 23.99 -0.08 4.12
C LEU A 60 23.34 1.24 4.55
N VAL A 61 23.79 2.34 3.99
CA VAL A 61 23.35 3.70 4.35
C VAL A 61 23.10 4.50 3.09
N ASP A 62 21.94 5.16 3.01
CA ASP A 62 21.68 6.20 2.01
C ASP A 62 22.51 7.45 2.34
N ILE A 63 23.33 7.89 1.38
CA ILE A 63 24.13 9.12 1.49
C ILE A 63 23.68 10.19 0.48
N GLY A 64 22.49 10.01 -0.11
CA GLY A 64 21.81 10.99 -0.96
C GLY A 64 22.06 10.80 -2.45
N ASN A 65 21.09 11.25 -3.27
CA ASN A 65 21.10 11.14 -4.73
C ASN A 65 21.25 9.70 -5.24
N GLY A 66 20.79 8.71 -4.47
CA GLY A 66 20.95 7.28 -4.77
C GLY A 66 22.36 6.73 -4.52
N ASN A 67 23.30 7.53 -4.05
CA ASN A 67 24.60 7.04 -3.62
C ASN A 67 24.46 6.33 -2.28
N MET A 68 25.26 5.29 -2.07
CA MET A 68 25.20 4.45 -0.88
C MET A 68 26.55 4.32 -0.20
N MET A 69 26.54 4.07 1.10
CA MET A 69 27.71 3.72 1.88
C MET A 69 27.49 2.36 2.55
N ARG A 70 28.40 1.43 2.32
CA ARG A 70 28.49 0.15 3.00
C ARG A 70 29.47 0.28 4.16
N VAL A 71 29.10 -0.19 5.36
CA VAL A 71 30.00 -0.36 6.51
C VAL A 71 30.06 -1.84 6.84
N GLN A 72 31.25 -2.43 6.72
CA GLN A 72 31.52 -3.85 6.92
C GLN A 72 32.55 -4.04 8.02
N SER A 73 32.20 -4.76 9.10
CA SER A 73 33.17 -5.25 10.07
C SER A 73 33.74 -6.59 9.62
N ASP A 74 35.05 -6.75 9.76
CA ASP A 74 35.71 -8.06 9.76
C ASP A 74 35.49 -8.72 11.12
N TYR A 75 34.81 -9.86 11.13
CA TYR A 75 34.47 -10.54 12.37
C TYR A 75 35.66 -11.19 13.08
N ASP A 76 36.78 -11.40 12.39
CA ASP A 76 37.98 -12.00 12.97
C ASP A 76 38.93 -10.92 13.51
N SER A 77 39.16 -9.85 12.73
CA SER A 77 40.08 -8.77 13.12
C SER A 77 39.42 -7.59 13.83
N SER A 78 38.09 -7.50 13.82
CA SER A 78 37.30 -6.32 14.23
C SER A 78 37.61 -5.03 13.46
N ASN A 79 38.38 -5.10 12.35
CA ASN A 79 38.58 -3.96 11.47
C ASN A 79 37.26 -3.56 10.80
N ILE A 80 37.09 -2.26 10.58
CA ILE A 80 35.88 -1.70 9.98
C ILE A 80 36.26 -1.13 8.61
N TYR A 81 35.51 -1.51 7.59
CA TYR A 81 35.69 -1.05 6.23
C TYR A 81 34.46 -0.26 5.80
N VAL A 82 34.71 0.87 5.16
CA VAL A 82 33.69 1.77 4.63
C VAL A 82 33.89 1.85 3.13
N GLU A 83 32.86 1.55 2.37
CA GLU A 83 32.90 1.53 0.91
C GLU A 83 31.74 2.34 0.35
N TYR A 84 32.04 3.16 -0.65
CA TYR A 84 31.08 4.09 -1.24
C TYR A 84 30.67 3.64 -2.62
N TYR A 85 29.39 3.81 -2.93
CA TYR A 85 28.78 3.41 -4.18
C TYR A 85 28.06 4.60 -4.81
N ASP A 86 28.19 4.74 -6.12
CA ASP A 86 27.31 5.64 -6.87
C ASP A 86 25.90 5.04 -7.05
N SER A 87 24.98 5.82 -7.63
CA SER A 87 23.61 5.36 -7.93
C SER A 87 23.51 4.22 -8.93
N GLN A 88 24.63 3.79 -9.52
CA GLN A 88 24.74 2.65 -10.42
C GLN A 88 25.45 1.46 -9.76
N TYR A 89 25.65 1.50 -8.44
CA TYR A 89 26.31 0.46 -7.64
C TYR A 89 27.79 0.25 -8.00
N ASN A 90 28.46 1.24 -8.60
CA ASN A 90 29.90 1.19 -8.81
C ASN A 90 30.64 1.70 -7.57
N VAL A 91 31.74 1.04 -7.20
CA VAL A 91 32.60 1.50 -6.10
C VAL A 91 33.28 2.82 -6.47
N THR A 92 33.16 3.81 -5.60
CA THR A 92 33.74 5.15 -5.77
C THR A 92 34.84 5.46 -4.75
N GLY A 93 34.93 4.70 -3.66
CA GLY A 93 35.98 4.86 -2.66
C GLY A 93 35.90 3.83 -1.55
N VAL A 94 37.03 3.61 -0.87
CA VAL A 94 37.15 2.69 0.27
C VAL A 94 37.95 3.38 1.37
N ARG A 95 37.61 3.12 2.63
CA ARG A 95 38.35 3.52 3.82
C ARG A 95 38.37 2.39 4.84
N GLN A 96 39.50 2.16 5.48
CA GLN A 96 39.63 1.26 6.63
C GLN A 96 39.76 2.07 7.91
N LEU A 97 39.12 1.59 8.98
CA LEU A 97 39.17 2.13 10.34
C LEU A 97 39.57 1.00 11.29
N ALA A 98 40.51 1.30 12.18
CA ALA A 98 40.86 0.40 13.27
C ALA A 98 39.84 0.53 14.41
N PRO A 99 39.44 -0.58 15.06
CA PRO A 99 38.55 -0.51 16.20
C PRO A 99 39.28 0.10 17.41
N GLU A 100 38.57 0.88 18.23
CA GLU A 100 39.16 1.51 19.41
C GLU A 100 39.27 0.59 20.62
N LEU A 101 38.40 -0.41 20.70
CA LEU A 101 38.49 -1.55 21.61
C LEU A 101 38.42 -2.85 20.80
N PRO A 102 38.96 -3.99 21.29
CA PRO A 102 39.19 -5.19 20.49
C PRO A 102 37.94 -5.93 19.97
N ILE A 103 36.74 -5.60 20.47
CA ILE A 103 35.49 -6.26 20.07
C ILE A 103 34.61 -5.24 19.36
N TYR A 104 34.29 -5.50 18.10
CA TYR A 104 33.28 -4.72 17.36
C TYR A 104 31.87 -5.00 17.90
N GLY A 105 31.10 -3.94 18.17
CA GLY A 105 29.72 -4.01 18.63
C GLY A 105 28.72 -3.68 17.53
N GLY A 106 28.83 -2.49 16.94
CA GLY A 106 27.89 -2.05 15.90
C GLY A 106 28.17 -0.65 15.37
N PHE A 107 27.46 -0.29 14.31
CA PHE A 107 27.52 1.00 13.63
C PHE A 107 26.14 1.68 13.61
N TYR A 108 26.13 3.00 13.67
CA TYR A 108 24.93 3.80 13.48
C TYR A 108 25.22 5.05 12.62
N SER A 109 24.36 5.28 11.63
CA SER A 109 24.34 6.53 10.89
C SER A 109 23.32 7.48 11.50
N GLY A 110 23.82 8.41 12.31
CA GLY A 110 23.00 9.48 12.85
C GLY A 110 22.66 10.56 11.82
N SER A 111 21.95 11.60 12.23
CA SER A 111 21.58 12.72 11.34
C SER A 111 22.79 13.54 10.89
N ASP A 112 23.71 13.86 11.81
CA ASP A 112 24.88 14.72 11.54
C ASP A 112 26.24 14.00 11.69
N ALA A 113 26.23 12.75 12.17
CA ALA A 113 27.44 12.02 12.54
C ALA A 113 27.35 10.51 12.26
N TYR A 114 28.49 9.83 12.38
CA TYR A 114 28.59 8.38 12.41
C TYR A 114 29.05 7.92 13.78
N TYR A 115 28.53 6.77 14.23
CA TYR A 115 28.86 6.20 15.52
C TYR A 115 29.33 4.77 15.38
N ILE A 116 30.39 4.43 16.11
CA ILE A 116 30.88 3.06 16.26
C ILE A 116 30.88 2.71 17.73
N VAL A 117 30.30 1.56 18.05
CA VAL A 117 30.33 0.97 19.39
C VAL A 117 31.33 -0.18 19.38
N THR A 118 32.33 -0.11 20.27
CA THR A 118 33.31 -1.18 20.50
C THR A 118 33.35 -1.55 21.98
N GLY A 119 33.95 -2.69 22.32
CA GLY A 119 34.02 -3.18 23.69
C GLY A 119 35.25 -4.05 23.94
N GLN A 120 35.47 -4.40 25.21
CA GLN A 120 36.52 -5.32 25.62
C GLN A 120 36.08 -6.16 26.81
N LYS A 121 36.76 -7.29 27.02
CA LYS A 121 36.48 -8.23 28.10
C LYS A 121 36.97 -7.69 29.44
N ASN A 122 36.20 -7.93 30.51
CA ASN A 122 36.58 -7.62 31.89
C ASN A 122 36.75 -8.91 32.69
N GLU A 123 37.90 -9.56 32.50
CA GLU A 123 38.15 -10.90 33.05
C GLU A 123 38.19 -10.95 34.58
N GLU A 124 38.67 -9.87 35.18
CA GLU A 124 38.85 -9.72 36.62
C GLU A 124 37.65 -9.03 37.31
N GLU A 125 36.58 -8.74 36.57
CA GLU A 125 35.37 -8.06 37.08
C GLU A 125 35.67 -6.74 37.80
N SER A 126 36.62 -5.96 37.27
CA SER A 126 37.05 -4.69 37.87
C SER A 126 36.18 -3.52 37.44
N ASP A 127 35.84 -2.66 38.40
CA ASP A 127 35.22 -1.35 38.21
C ASP A 127 36.03 -0.39 37.34
N THR A 128 37.35 -0.57 37.25
CA THR A 128 38.25 0.29 36.47
C THR A 128 38.37 -0.08 34.98
N VAL A 129 37.80 -1.21 34.56
CA VAL A 129 37.89 -1.67 33.16
C VAL A 129 36.79 -1.03 32.33
N GLU A 130 37.18 -0.34 31.26
CA GLU A 130 36.25 0.13 30.23
C GLU A 130 35.66 -1.08 29.53
N CYS A 131 34.35 -1.27 29.58
CA CYS A 131 33.69 -2.40 28.93
C CYS A 131 33.10 -2.03 27.56
N TYR A 132 32.68 -0.77 27.39
CA TYR A 132 32.07 -0.25 26.17
C TYR A 132 32.68 1.10 25.82
N ARG A 133 32.82 1.37 24.53
CA ARG A 133 33.18 2.68 24.00
C ARG A 133 32.26 3.06 22.85
N ILE A 134 31.71 4.26 22.92
CA ILE A 134 30.94 4.90 21.85
C ILE A 134 31.82 5.99 21.25
N THR A 135 32.20 5.85 19.98
CA THR A 135 33.01 6.85 19.26
C THR A 135 32.14 7.57 18.22
N LYS A 136 32.19 8.91 18.25
CA LYS A 136 31.54 9.82 17.30
C LYS A 136 32.53 10.25 16.21
N TYR A 137 32.10 10.20 14.96
CA TYR A 137 32.80 10.69 13.77
C TYR A 137 31.92 11.68 13.02
N ASP A 138 32.53 12.63 12.30
CA ASP A 138 31.78 13.41 11.31
C ASP A 138 31.41 12.53 10.09
N LYS A 139 30.59 13.07 9.18
CA LYS A 139 30.20 12.37 7.94
C LYS A 139 31.35 12.14 6.94
N ASN A 140 32.55 12.63 7.23
CA ASN A 140 33.77 12.36 6.47
C ASN A 140 34.71 11.37 7.20
N TRP A 141 34.23 10.72 8.25
CA TRP A 141 34.98 9.81 9.11
C TRP A 141 36.20 10.44 9.80
N ASN A 142 36.16 11.75 10.07
CA ASN A 142 37.09 12.36 11.01
C ASN A 142 36.58 12.10 12.44
N ARG A 143 37.43 11.54 13.29
CA ARG A 143 37.08 11.25 14.69
C ARG A 143 36.82 12.54 15.45
N ILE A 144 35.63 12.68 16.04
CA ILE A 144 35.24 13.82 16.87
C ILE A 144 35.61 13.56 18.33
N GLY A 145 35.24 12.39 18.87
CA GLY A 145 35.53 12.01 20.25
C GLY A 145 34.81 10.74 20.66
N SER A 146 34.87 10.39 21.95
CA SER A 146 34.30 9.13 22.46
C SER A 146 33.98 9.21 23.95
N ALA A 147 33.08 8.34 24.42
CA ALA A 147 32.89 8.07 25.85
C ALA A 147 32.96 6.56 26.13
N GLY A 148 33.51 6.21 27.29
CA GLY A 148 33.64 4.84 27.77
C GLY A 148 32.69 4.56 28.95
N LEU A 149 32.16 3.34 29.04
CA LEU A 149 31.42 2.84 30.19
C LEU A 149 32.33 1.96 31.06
N TYR A 150 32.45 2.34 32.33
CA TYR A 150 33.21 1.68 33.40
C TYR A 150 32.24 1.28 34.52
N ASP A 151 32.72 0.57 35.54
CA ASP A 151 31.93 0.17 36.72
C ASP A 151 30.54 -0.36 36.36
N CYS A 152 30.52 -1.33 35.44
CA CYS A 152 29.30 -1.92 34.92
C CYS A 152 29.39 -3.43 35.04
N ASN A 153 28.26 -4.09 35.31
CA ASN A 153 28.18 -5.55 35.49
C ASN A 153 28.34 -6.28 34.14
N THR A 154 29.55 -6.26 33.57
CA THR A 154 29.83 -6.81 32.23
C THR A 154 31.17 -7.53 32.25
N PHE A 155 31.14 -8.85 32.05
CA PHE A 155 32.32 -9.66 31.78
C PHE A 155 32.71 -9.65 30.30
N LEU A 156 31.71 -9.78 29.41
CA LEU A 156 31.92 -9.77 27.95
C LEU A 156 30.78 -9.00 27.26
N PRO A 157 31.06 -7.85 26.63
CA PRO A 157 30.05 -7.07 25.92
C PRO A 157 29.58 -7.79 24.64
N PHE A 158 28.36 -7.47 24.21
CA PHE A 158 27.73 -7.90 22.95
C PHE A 158 27.51 -9.41 22.80
N ARG A 159 27.66 -10.17 23.89
CA ARG A 159 27.48 -11.61 23.88
C ARG A 159 25.99 -11.96 23.83
N ALA A 160 25.61 -12.87 22.92
CA ALA A 160 24.26 -13.43 22.79
C ALA A 160 23.17 -12.39 22.45
N GLY A 161 23.47 -11.44 21.57
CA GLY A 161 22.53 -10.43 21.13
C GLY A 161 23.13 -9.53 20.05
N CYS A 162 22.46 -8.42 19.76
CA CYS A 162 22.89 -7.43 18.77
C CYS A 162 23.22 -6.10 19.47
N VAL A 163 23.84 -5.18 18.75
CA VAL A 163 23.89 -3.76 19.14
C VAL A 163 22.94 -3.01 18.21
N ARG A 164 21.89 -2.41 18.77
CA ARG A 164 21.00 -1.49 18.03
C ARG A 164 21.02 -0.13 18.68
N MET A 165 20.84 0.88 17.83
CA MET A 165 20.95 2.28 18.22
C MET A 165 19.80 3.09 17.64
N THR A 166 19.46 4.16 18.34
CA THR A 166 18.53 5.20 17.89
C THR A 166 19.00 6.53 18.45
N GLU A 167 18.67 7.63 17.77
CA GLU A 167 18.99 8.97 18.25
C GLU A 167 17.72 9.82 18.41
N ALA A 168 17.71 10.70 19.41
CA ALA A 168 16.70 11.74 19.57
C ALA A 168 17.20 12.82 20.54
N ASP A 169 16.84 14.08 20.27
CA ASP A 169 17.13 15.25 21.12
C ASP A 169 18.61 15.40 21.55
N GLY A 170 19.53 15.11 20.63
CA GLY A 170 20.98 15.20 20.90
C GLY A 170 21.54 14.09 21.79
N TYR A 171 20.79 13.00 21.95
CA TYR A 171 21.22 11.77 22.59
C TYR A 171 21.23 10.60 21.61
N LEU A 172 22.31 9.82 21.64
CA LEU A 172 22.37 8.48 21.08
C LEU A 172 22.05 7.45 22.16
N PHE A 173 21.17 6.52 21.86
CA PHE A 173 20.83 5.40 22.73
C PHE A 173 21.37 4.11 22.15
N VAL A 174 22.04 3.31 22.97
CA VAL A 174 22.53 1.99 22.61
C VAL A 174 21.76 0.96 23.42
N ARG A 175 21.10 0.00 22.74
CA ARG A 175 20.56 -1.20 23.38
C ARG A 175 21.30 -2.42 22.86
N THR A 176 21.84 -3.21 23.78
CA THR A 176 22.62 -4.40 23.43
C THR A 176 22.51 -5.48 24.49
N SER A 177 23.31 -6.54 24.39
CA SER A 177 23.44 -7.60 25.36
C SER A 177 24.85 -7.68 25.94
N HIS A 178 24.97 -8.43 27.03
CA HIS A 178 26.25 -8.77 27.62
C HIS A 178 26.21 -10.13 28.31
N GLN A 179 27.40 -10.66 28.61
CA GLN A 179 27.56 -11.66 29.65
C GLN A 179 28.00 -10.93 30.93
N MET A 180 27.27 -11.17 32.03
CA MET A 180 27.45 -10.50 33.32
C MET A 180 28.59 -11.11 34.14
N TYR A 181 28.88 -10.47 35.27
CA TYR A 181 29.75 -11.03 36.31
C TYR A 181 29.22 -12.36 36.84
N LEU A 182 30.10 -13.11 37.53
CA LEU A 182 29.77 -14.43 38.04
C LEU A 182 28.72 -14.30 39.14
N SER A 183 27.54 -14.88 38.93
CA SER A 183 26.49 -14.91 39.94
C SER A 183 26.76 -15.97 41.01
N SER A 184 26.00 -15.90 42.10
CA SER A 184 26.13 -16.81 43.25
C SER A 184 25.85 -18.28 42.93
N ASP A 185 25.20 -18.57 41.81
CA ASP A 185 24.96 -19.93 41.30
C ASP A 185 26.17 -20.49 40.52
N GLY A 186 27.26 -19.72 40.40
CA GLY A 186 28.47 -20.10 39.70
C GLY A 186 28.38 -19.98 38.18
N LEU A 187 27.35 -19.31 37.65
CA LEU A 187 27.16 -19.08 36.22
C LEU A 187 27.38 -17.61 35.84
N ARG A 188 27.59 -17.36 34.55
CA ARG A 188 27.62 -16.01 33.97
C ARG A 188 26.42 -15.88 33.05
N HIS A 189 25.35 -15.26 33.55
CA HIS A 189 24.14 -15.05 32.79
C HIS A 189 24.28 -13.92 31.76
N GLN A 190 23.34 -13.88 30.82
CA GLN A 190 23.21 -12.83 29.82
C GLN A 190 22.02 -11.95 30.12
N ALA A 191 22.09 -10.68 29.77
CA ALA A 191 20.98 -9.72 29.87
C ALA A 191 21.16 -8.60 28.86
N ASN A 192 20.15 -7.74 28.73
CA ASN A 192 20.27 -6.52 27.96
C ASN A 192 21.06 -5.43 28.72
N VAL A 193 21.62 -4.50 27.96
CA VAL A 193 22.28 -3.28 28.42
C VAL A 193 21.65 -2.11 27.66
N THR A 194 21.41 -1.01 28.37
CA THR A 194 20.97 0.26 27.75
C THR A 194 21.93 1.37 28.16
N ILE A 195 22.33 2.22 27.21
CA ILE A 195 23.26 3.33 27.42
C ILE A 195 22.70 4.58 26.74
N GLN A 196 22.72 5.72 27.43
CA GLN A 196 22.43 7.04 26.87
C GLN A 196 23.72 7.86 26.77
N PHE A 197 24.02 8.34 25.58
CA PHE A 197 25.20 9.11 25.24
C PHE A 197 24.81 10.51 24.77
N ASP A 198 25.29 11.55 25.46
CA ASP A 198 25.11 12.96 25.08
C ASP A 198 26.06 13.28 23.92
N GLU A 199 25.50 13.51 22.74
CA GLU A 199 26.24 13.64 21.48
C GLU A 199 27.07 14.93 21.41
N ASN A 200 26.72 15.94 22.22
CA ASN A 200 27.38 17.23 22.26
C ASN A 200 28.49 17.27 23.32
N LYS A 201 28.20 16.73 24.51
CA LYS A 201 29.15 16.68 25.62
C LYS A 201 30.12 15.50 25.50
N LEU A 202 29.80 14.51 24.67
CA LEU A 202 30.59 13.29 24.47
C LEU A 202 30.79 12.54 25.80
N VAL A 203 29.69 12.35 26.54
CA VAL A 203 29.66 11.63 27.81
C VAL A 203 28.47 10.69 27.85
N ILE A 204 28.63 9.56 28.56
CA ILE A 204 27.51 8.70 28.92
C ILE A 204 26.80 9.36 30.11
N THR A 205 25.52 9.72 29.95
CA THR A 205 24.74 10.40 31.00
C THR A 205 23.93 9.43 31.85
N ASP A 206 23.57 8.28 31.29
CA ASP A 206 22.85 7.23 31.98
C ASP A 206 23.15 5.86 31.35
N SER A 207 23.08 4.80 32.15
CA SER A 207 23.29 3.43 31.68
C SER A 207 22.71 2.42 32.66
N TYR A 208 22.29 1.26 32.17
CA TYR A 208 21.79 0.18 33.01
C TYR A 208 22.40 -1.17 32.67
N THR A 209 23.02 -1.80 33.67
CA THR A 209 23.65 -3.15 33.56
C THR A 209 23.32 -4.06 34.74
N ASP A 210 22.54 -3.59 35.71
CA ASP A 210 22.30 -4.32 36.96
C ASP A 210 21.25 -5.41 36.79
N VAL A 211 21.39 -6.49 37.57
CA VAL A 211 20.41 -7.58 37.63
C VAL A 211 19.19 -7.13 38.41
N MET A 212 18.08 -6.84 37.73
CA MET A 212 16.83 -6.41 38.37
C MET A 212 15.59 -7.04 37.71
N ASN A 213 14.53 -6.26 37.49
CA ASN A 213 13.27 -6.70 36.90
C ASN A 213 12.85 -5.73 35.79
N SER A 214 11.80 -6.11 35.07
CA SER A 214 11.29 -5.39 33.90
C SER A 214 10.90 -3.92 34.16
N LYS A 215 10.66 -3.50 35.40
CA LYS A 215 10.43 -2.08 35.76
C LYS A 215 11.64 -1.17 35.53
N TYR A 216 12.84 -1.75 35.46
CA TYR A 216 14.10 -1.08 35.10
C TYR A 216 14.42 -1.21 33.60
N GLY A 217 13.55 -1.89 32.84
CA GLY A 217 13.83 -2.29 31.46
C GLY A 217 14.85 -3.43 31.36
N TYR A 218 15.07 -4.17 32.45
CA TYR A 218 15.90 -5.37 32.51
C TYR A 218 15.14 -6.58 31.97
N VAL A 219 15.79 -7.32 31.07
CA VAL A 219 15.35 -8.56 30.46
C VAL A 219 16.48 -9.58 30.58
N SER A 220 16.24 -10.59 31.40
CA SER A 220 17.20 -11.70 31.58
C SER A 220 17.23 -12.57 30.34
N HIS A 221 18.45 -12.94 29.92
CA HIS A 221 18.72 -13.75 28.73
C HIS A 221 18.09 -13.11 27.49
N SER A 222 18.26 -11.80 27.36
CA SER A 222 17.87 -11.05 26.17
C SER A 222 18.74 -11.50 24.99
N PHE A 223 18.13 -12.20 24.04
CA PHE A 223 18.77 -12.87 22.91
C PHE A 223 18.75 -12.06 21.61
N ASN A 224 18.01 -10.96 21.56
CA ASN A 224 18.05 -9.97 20.48
C ASN A 224 17.41 -8.66 20.98
N GLN A 225 18.00 -7.50 20.68
CA GLN A 225 17.62 -6.22 21.27
C GLN A 225 17.26 -5.17 20.23
N PHE A 226 16.16 -4.46 20.43
CA PHE A 226 15.72 -3.36 19.57
C PHE A 226 15.41 -2.13 20.41
N ILE A 227 15.65 -0.95 19.85
CA ILE A 227 15.40 0.33 20.50
C ILE A 227 14.96 1.37 19.48
N LYS A 228 13.93 2.14 19.84
CA LYS A 228 13.37 3.27 19.10
C LYS A 228 12.96 4.35 20.12
N THR A 229 12.57 5.52 19.63
CA THR A 229 12.00 6.59 20.44
C THR A 229 10.55 6.87 20.04
N GLU A 230 9.75 7.29 21.01
CA GLU A 230 8.42 7.85 20.79
C GLU A 230 8.32 9.16 21.58
N GLY A 231 8.38 10.29 20.86
CA GLY A 231 8.59 11.59 21.51
C GLY A 231 9.86 11.59 22.35
N ASN A 232 9.74 11.97 23.62
CA ASN A 232 10.85 12.03 24.57
C ASN A 232 11.01 10.75 25.42
N HIS A 233 10.49 9.62 24.93
CA HIS A 233 10.51 8.34 25.64
C HIS A 233 11.20 7.26 24.82
N LEU A 234 11.89 6.34 25.51
CA LEU A 234 12.48 5.15 24.89
C LEU A 234 11.44 4.04 24.81
N VAL A 235 11.48 3.30 23.71
CA VAL A 235 10.72 2.07 23.53
C VAL A 235 11.68 0.99 23.05
N ALA A 236 11.61 -0.18 23.67
CA ALA A 236 12.51 -1.28 23.37
C ALA A 236 11.77 -2.60 23.21
N VAL A 237 12.35 -3.50 22.44
CA VAL A 237 11.89 -4.89 22.32
C VAL A 237 13.05 -5.83 22.55
N ASP A 238 12.80 -6.91 23.30
CA ASP A 238 13.78 -7.95 23.57
C ASP A 238 13.19 -9.33 23.30
N HIS A 239 14.02 -10.22 22.76
CA HIS A 239 13.75 -11.65 22.75
C HIS A 239 14.23 -12.25 24.09
N GLY A 240 13.35 -12.33 25.09
CA GLY A 240 13.67 -12.81 26.44
C GLY A 240 13.39 -14.31 26.63
N ASP A 241 14.28 -15.00 27.34
CA ASP A 241 14.16 -16.44 27.64
C ASP A 241 13.68 -16.74 29.07
N ALA A 242 13.73 -15.75 29.98
CA ALA A 242 13.56 -15.96 31.41
C ALA A 242 12.65 -14.92 32.09
N TYR A 243 13.15 -13.69 32.25
CA TYR A 243 12.45 -12.64 33.01
C TYR A 243 12.24 -11.40 32.14
N PRO A 244 11.20 -11.35 31.28
CA PRO A 244 10.25 -12.44 30.97
C PRO A 244 10.74 -13.41 29.87
N ARG A 245 10.05 -14.55 29.73
CA ARG A 245 10.21 -15.53 28.65
C ARG A 245 9.22 -15.20 27.52
N SER A 246 9.54 -14.19 26.72
CA SER A 246 8.66 -13.66 25.70
C SER A 246 9.40 -12.77 24.69
N ILE A 247 8.72 -12.43 23.60
CA ILE A 247 8.99 -11.17 22.90
C ILE A 247 8.37 -10.06 23.76
N VAL A 248 9.21 -9.30 24.47
CA VAL A 248 8.76 -8.28 25.43
C VAL A 248 8.94 -6.88 24.87
N LEU A 249 7.87 -6.09 24.90
CA LEU A 249 7.90 -4.65 24.68
C LEU A 249 8.16 -3.94 26.02
N THR A 250 9.08 -2.99 26.06
CA THR A 250 9.38 -2.15 27.22
C THR A 250 9.25 -0.67 26.85
N GLU A 251 8.30 0.02 27.48
CA GLU A 251 8.05 1.46 27.33
C GLU A 251 8.62 2.21 28.55
N TYR A 252 9.67 3.01 28.33
CA TYR A 252 10.30 3.82 29.37
C TYR A 252 9.46 5.07 29.60
N GLN A 253 8.97 5.24 30.83
CA GLN A 253 8.08 6.36 31.17
C GLN A 253 8.84 7.66 31.53
N THR A 254 10.17 7.59 31.64
CA THR A 254 11.03 8.73 31.95
C THR A 254 11.23 9.57 30.69
N ASP A 255 11.20 10.90 30.84
CA ASP A 255 11.62 11.83 29.80
C ASP A 255 13.16 11.87 29.75
N PHE A 256 13.74 11.30 28.69
CA PHE A 256 15.19 11.12 28.56
C PHE A 256 15.96 12.42 28.34
N THR A 257 15.29 13.51 27.97
CA THR A 257 15.92 14.80 27.62
C THR A 257 16.62 15.45 28.82
N ASN A 258 16.30 14.99 30.04
CA ASN A 258 16.99 15.38 31.27
C ASN A 258 18.33 14.64 31.49
N GLY A 259 18.78 13.85 30.51
CA GLY A 259 20.01 13.06 30.59
C GLY A 259 19.85 11.72 31.31
N GLN A 260 18.61 11.26 31.57
CA GLN A 260 18.31 10.01 32.28
C GLN A 260 17.12 9.30 31.66
N PHE A 261 17.25 8.01 31.33
CA PHE A 261 16.14 7.18 30.87
C PHE A 261 15.63 6.25 31.96
N ILE A 262 16.45 5.92 32.96
CA ILE A 262 16.03 5.12 34.10
C ILE A 262 15.22 6.00 35.05
N SER A 263 14.09 5.48 35.53
CA SER A 263 13.31 6.18 36.54
C SER A 263 14.05 6.23 37.88
N ASN A 264 13.97 7.38 38.59
CA ASN A 264 14.47 7.52 39.95
C ASN A 264 13.60 6.69 40.92
N MET A 265 13.86 5.38 40.98
CA MET A 265 13.04 4.41 41.69
C MET A 265 13.13 4.50 43.22
N ASN A 266 14.05 5.30 43.76
CA ASN A 266 14.05 5.67 45.17
C ASN A 266 12.74 6.37 45.59
N TYR A 267 11.95 6.89 44.64
CA TYR A 267 10.67 7.55 44.88
C TYR A 267 9.47 6.94 44.11
N TRP A 268 9.63 5.76 43.51
CA TRP A 268 8.59 5.06 42.72
C TRP A 268 7.90 5.89 41.63
N LYS A 269 8.59 6.89 41.06
CA LYS A 269 8.03 7.70 39.98
C LYS A 269 8.36 7.05 38.64
N ASN A 270 7.34 6.62 37.90
CA ASN A 270 7.40 6.25 36.47
C ASN A 270 8.24 5.00 36.12
N PRO A 271 7.96 3.80 36.69
CA PRO A 271 8.62 2.56 36.26
C PRO A 271 8.34 2.25 34.79
N CYS A 272 9.23 1.48 34.14
CA CYS A 272 8.97 0.99 32.78
C CYS A 272 7.70 0.15 32.75
N LYS A 273 6.93 0.27 31.67
CA LYS A 273 5.81 -0.63 31.39
C LYS A 273 6.32 -1.73 30.47
N SER A 274 6.18 -2.98 30.91
CA SER A 274 6.54 -4.13 30.08
C SER A 274 5.29 -4.89 29.68
N THR A 275 5.21 -5.29 28.43
CA THR A 275 4.10 -6.04 27.84
C THR A 275 4.67 -7.24 27.09
N ASP A 276 4.25 -8.44 27.47
CA ASP A 276 4.56 -9.66 26.72
C ASP A 276 3.73 -9.66 25.43
N LEU A 277 4.40 -9.47 24.29
CA LEU A 277 3.75 -9.49 22.97
C LEU A 277 3.52 -10.92 22.48
N PHE A 278 4.41 -11.84 22.88
CA PHE A 278 4.37 -13.24 22.48
C PHE A 278 5.13 -14.09 23.50
N GLU A 279 4.42 -14.91 24.30
CA GLU A 279 5.03 -15.79 25.31
C GLU A 279 5.58 -17.07 24.67
N PHE A 280 6.69 -17.59 25.20
CA PHE A 280 7.24 -18.88 24.76
C PHE A 280 6.98 -19.97 25.78
N THR A 281 6.70 -21.19 25.32
CA THR A 281 6.58 -22.34 26.20
C THR A 281 7.93 -22.86 26.68
N GLY A 282 7.88 -23.72 27.69
CA GLY A 282 9.05 -24.23 28.39
C GLY A 282 9.33 -23.50 29.70
N GLU A 283 10.27 -24.07 30.45
CA GLU A 283 10.69 -23.55 31.75
C GLU A 283 11.64 -22.37 31.60
N ILE A 284 11.72 -21.54 32.63
CA ILE A 284 12.70 -20.45 32.73
C ILE A 284 14.12 -21.02 32.58
N GLY A 285 14.90 -20.45 31.66
CA GLY A 285 16.27 -20.89 31.35
C GLY A 285 16.37 -21.99 30.30
N ASP A 286 15.25 -22.45 29.73
CA ASP A 286 15.27 -23.27 28.53
C ASP A 286 15.59 -22.43 27.29
N ASN A 287 16.89 -22.19 27.08
CA ASN A 287 17.44 -21.33 26.03
C ASN A 287 16.94 -21.60 24.58
N ALA A 288 16.18 -22.68 24.34
CA ALA A 288 15.51 -22.91 23.07
C ALA A 288 14.05 -22.42 23.14
N THR A 289 13.81 -21.16 22.77
CA THR A 289 12.46 -20.56 22.71
C THR A 289 11.65 -20.99 21.48
N GLY A 290 12.31 -21.58 20.48
CA GLY A 290 11.68 -21.93 19.20
C GLY A 290 11.35 -20.73 18.31
N ALA A 291 11.80 -19.53 18.66
CA ALA A 291 11.49 -18.29 17.96
C ALA A 291 12.74 -17.48 17.60
N SER A 292 12.58 -16.55 16.66
CA SER A 292 13.55 -15.48 16.41
C SER A 292 12.84 -14.20 16.00
N VAL A 293 13.44 -13.06 16.32
CA VAL A 293 12.90 -11.71 16.13
C VAL A 293 13.83 -10.97 15.18
N GLY A 294 13.31 -10.30 14.15
CA GLY A 294 14.13 -9.69 13.11
C GLY A 294 13.90 -8.19 12.87
N GLY A 295 12.76 -7.64 13.28
CA GLY A 295 12.46 -6.23 13.08
C GLY A 295 11.52 -5.66 14.13
N PHE A 296 11.64 -4.35 14.38
CA PHE A 296 10.80 -3.59 15.32
C PHE A 296 10.52 -2.19 14.76
N GLU A 297 9.24 -1.82 14.68
CA GLU A 297 8.81 -0.49 14.27
C GLU A 297 7.76 0.10 15.22
N VAL A 298 7.82 1.43 15.36
CA VAL A 298 6.83 2.24 16.07
C VAL A 298 6.00 2.95 15.02
N THR A 299 4.70 2.64 14.93
CA THR A 299 3.76 3.23 13.97
C THR A 299 2.83 4.21 14.68
N ASP A 300 1.99 4.95 13.96
CA ASP A 300 1.00 5.82 14.61
C ASP A 300 -0.06 5.04 15.39
N SER A 301 -0.31 3.78 15.04
CA SER A 301 -1.40 2.98 15.60
C SER A 301 -0.96 1.79 16.45
N ALA A 302 0.29 1.34 16.34
CA ALA A 302 0.79 0.15 17.01
C ALA A 302 2.31 0.14 17.25
N TYR A 303 2.75 -0.79 18.08
CA TYR A 303 4.12 -1.27 18.13
C TYR A 303 4.18 -2.60 17.39
N LEU A 304 4.99 -2.70 16.33
CA LEU A 304 5.04 -3.86 15.44
C LEU A 304 6.39 -4.56 15.55
N VAL A 305 6.37 -5.88 15.68
CA VAL A 305 7.55 -6.73 15.73
C VAL A 305 7.41 -7.87 14.73
N ALA A 306 8.37 -7.98 13.81
CA ALA A 306 8.44 -9.14 12.91
C ALA A 306 9.24 -10.26 13.57
N ALA A 307 8.62 -11.43 13.66
CA ALA A 307 9.19 -12.61 14.28
C ALA A 307 8.84 -13.87 13.49
N ASN A 308 9.53 -14.95 13.82
CA ASN A 308 9.06 -16.28 13.50
C ASN A 308 9.02 -17.13 14.76
N SER A 309 8.15 -18.13 14.76
CA SER A 309 8.04 -19.07 15.88
C SER A 309 7.54 -20.41 15.39
N ILE A 310 7.94 -21.46 16.11
CA ILE A 310 7.24 -22.74 16.11
C ILE A 310 5.82 -22.59 16.67
N ASN A 311 5.01 -23.64 16.55
CA ASN A 311 3.78 -23.74 17.32
C ASN A 311 4.12 -23.88 18.82
N GLN A 312 3.84 -22.83 19.59
CA GLN A 312 4.10 -22.80 21.02
C GLN A 312 3.14 -23.71 21.81
N GLU A 313 2.00 -24.12 21.25
CA GLU A 313 1.06 -25.05 21.91
C GLU A 313 1.51 -26.52 21.90
N ASP A 314 2.51 -26.87 21.08
CA ASP A 314 3.05 -28.23 21.04
C ASP A 314 3.97 -28.47 22.24
N THR A 315 3.45 -29.18 23.25
CA THR A 315 4.19 -29.53 24.47
C THR A 315 4.90 -30.88 24.39
N SER A 316 5.11 -31.44 23.19
CA SER A 316 5.76 -32.74 23.07
C SER A 316 7.26 -32.68 23.44
N ASP A 317 7.73 -33.66 24.23
CA ASP A 317 9.15 -33.75 24.65
C ASP A 317 10.13 -33.99 23.49
N ASP A 318 9.63 -34.23 22.28
CA ASP A 318 10.43 -34.45 21.08
C ASP A 318 10.89 -33.11 20.48
N ARG A 319 11.89 -32.49 21.11
CA ARG A 319 12.53 -31.24 20.68
C ARG A 319 13.11 -31.29 19.26
N SER A 320 13.10 -32.46 18.60
CA SER A 320 13.52 -32.65 17.20
C SER A 320 12.38 -32.54 16.17
N ARG A 321 11.12 -32.38 16.62
CA ARG A 321 9.95 -32.08 15.77
C ARG A 321 9.59 -30.59 15.68
N HIS A 322 10.36 -29.74 16.36
CA HIS A 322 10.17 -28.29 16.50
C HIS A 322 10.87 -27.50 15.37
N ASP A 323 11.05 -28.10 14.20
CA ASP A 323 12.06 -27.61 13.25
C ASP A 323 11.56 -26.52 12.31
N TYR A 324 10.24 -26.38 12.11
CA TYR A 324 9.68 -25.38 11.20
C TYR A 324 9.06 -24.20 11.93
N ARG A 325 9.50 -23.00 11.55
CA ARG A 325 9.02 -21.73 12.08
C ARG A 325 8.14 -21.03 11.07
N ASN A 326 7.01 -20.53 11.53
CA ASN A 326 6.12 -19.66 10.77
C ASN A 326 6.43 -18.19 11.04
N VAL A 327 6.24 -17.33 10.03
CA VAL A 327 6.43 -15.89 10.15
C VAL A 327 5.16 -15.25 10.72
N CYS A 328 5.32 -14.32 11.65
CA CYS A 328 4.24 -13.53 12.21
C CYS A 328 4.66 -12.09 12.48
N ILE A 329 3.66 -11.21 12.53
CA ILE A 329 3.75 -9.89 13.15
C ILE A 329 3.10 -10.00 14.51
N VAL A 330 3.87 -9.69 15.56
CA VAL A 330 3.34 -9.55 16.92
C VAL A 330 3.36 -8.08 17.30
N GLY A 331 2.40 -7.64 18.09
CA GLY A 331 2.31 -6.23 18.38
C GLY A 331 1.37 -5.85 19.50
N LYS A 332 1.33 -4.55 19.77
CA LYS A 332 0.44 -3.91 20.74
C LYS A 332 -0.23 -2.70 20.10
N SER A 333 -1.55 -2.68 20.08
CA SER A 333 -2.32 -1.53 19.58
C SER A 333 -2.19 -0.35 20.55
N LYS A 334 -1.94 0.85 20.02
CA LYS A 334 -1.92 2.10 20.79
C LYS A 334 -3.33 2.64 21.06
N ARG A 335 -4.34 2.15 20.33
CA ARG A 335 -5.73 2.61 20.47
C ARG A 335 -6.36 2.17 21.78
N ASP A 336 -6.15 0.92 22.17
CA ASP A 336 -6.78 0.28 23.33
C ASP A 336 -5.82 -0.56 24.18
N GLY A 337 -4.56 -0.73 23.75
CA GLY A 337 -3.52 -1.43 24.48
C GLY A 337 -3.51 -2.96 24.31
N HIS A 338 -4.39 -3.55 23.49
CA HIS A 338 -4.40 -5.01 23.30
C HIS A 338 -3.19 -5.51 22.53
N THR A 339 -2.75 -6.74 22.81
CA THR A 339 -1.71 -7.43 22.05
C THR A 339 -2.33 -8.31 20.96
N PHE A 340 -1.61 -8.52 19.87
CA PHE A 340 -2.07 -9.33 18.74
C PHE A 340 -0.92 -10.11 18.08
N VAL A 341 -1.30 -11.16 17.35
CA VAL A 341 -0.40 -12.00 16.53
C VAL A 341 -1.07 -12.23 15.17
N ASN A 342 -0.44 -11.72 14.11
CA ASN A 342 -0.87 -11.91 12.73
C ASN A 342 0.12 -12.86 12.04
N TRP A 343 -0.27 -14.12 11.85
CA TRP A 343 0.54 -15.10 11.12
C TRP A 343 0.50 -14.81 9.62
N LEU A 344 1.69 -14.71 9.01
CA LEU A 344 1.87 -14.46 7.57
C LEU A 344 2.09 -15.75 6.78
N THR A 345 2.47 -16.83 7.46
CA THR A 345 2.65 -18.16 6.87
C THR A 345 1.93 -19.23 7.68
N ASN A 346 1.57 -20.32 7.01
CA ASN A 346 1.08 -21.55 7.62
C ASN A 346 1.81 -22.74 6.97
N LEU A 347 3.10 -22.86 7.26
CA LEU A 347 3.99 -23.90 6.76
C LEU A 347 3.66 -25.23 7.43
N GLU A 348 3.63 -26.29 6.63
CA GLU A 348 3.56 -27.68 7.07
C GLU A 348 4.76 -28.45 6.47
N GLY A 349 5.40 -29.33 7.26
CA GLY A 349 6.50 -30.18 6.79
C GLY A 349 7.91 -29.63 7.06
N ASP A 350 8.86 -29.86 6.13
CA ASP A 350 10.29 -29.68 6.36
C ASP A 350 10.83 -28.24 6.19
N LEU A 351 9.98 -27.28 5.81
CA LEU A 351 10.37 -25.91 5.45
C LEU A 351 10.28 -24.96 6.64
N SER A 352 11.39 -24.34 7.06
CA SER A 352 11.46 -23.45 8.22
C SER A 352 11.84 -22.04 7.82
N ALA A 353 11.00 -21.05 8.15
CA ALA A 353 11.28 -19.65 7.81
C ALA A 353 12.50 -19.12 8.58
N THR A 354 13.33 -18.32 7.92
CA THR A 354 14.40 -17.56 8.57
C THR A 354 13.83 -16.39 9.35
N THR A 355 14.63 -15.79 10.23
CA THR A 355 14.27 -14.55 10.92
C THR A 355 13.80 -13.51 9.90
N PRO A 356 12.60 -12.90 10.06
CA PRO A 356 12.06 -11.96 9.08
C PRO A 356 12.53 -10.53 9.34
N TYR A 357 12.90 -9.79 8.29
CA TYR A 357 13.07 -8.35 8.39
C TYR A 357 11.72 -7.63 8.38
N LEU A 358 11.67 -6.47 9.04
CA LEU A 358 10.61 -5.47 8.94
C LEU A 358 11.24 -4.16 8.48
N VAL A 359 10.77 -3.62 7.36
CA VAL A 359 11.35 -2.41 6.77
C VAL A 359 10.24 -1.38 6.58
N LYS A 360 10.42 -0.19 7.16
CA LYS A 360 9.50 0.94 6.95
C LYS A 360 9.67 1.50 5.53
N ILE A 361 8.58 1.56 4.77
CA ILE A 361 8.53 2.24 3.45
C ILE A 361 7.95 3.64 3.64
N ASN A 362 6.80 3.74 4.28
CA ASN A 362 6.18 4.98 4.72
C ASN A 362 5.32 4.72 5.97
N ASP A 363 4.60 5.73 6.45
CA ASP A 363 3.83 5.63 7.70
C ASP A 363 2.67 4.62 7.65
N ASN A 364 2.22 4.21 6.45
CA ASN A 364 1.11 3.28 6.26
C ASN A 364 1.50 1.97 5.57
N LYS A 365 2.78 1.77 5.24
CA LYS A 365 3.24 0.61 4.48
C LYS A 365 4.62 0.15 4.96
N TYR A 366 4.71 -1.13 5.27
CA TYR A 366 5.92 -1.79 5.73
C TYR A 366 6.12 -3.09 4.96
N LEU A 367 7.38 -3.41 4.67
CA LEU A 367 7.77 -4.64 3.97
C LEU A 367 8.26 -5.67 4.99
N VAL A 368 7.72 -6.88 4.91
CA VAL A 368 8.17 -8.03 5.70
C VAL A 368 8.80 -9.02 4.75
N MET A 369 10.03 -9.48 5.02
CA MET A 369 10.76 -10.38 4.12
C MET A 369 11.52 -11.48 4.86
N TRP A 370 11.54 -12.68 4.30
CA TRP A 370 12.20 -13.86 4.86
C TRP A 370 12.65 -14.84 3.77
N SER A 371 13.41 -15.86 4.16
CA SER A 371 13.74 -17.02 3.31
C SER A 371 13.47 -18.31 4.09
N TYR A 372 13.95 -19.46 3.62
CA TYR A 372 13.80 -20.75 4.32
C TYR A 372 15.12 -21.51 4.44
N GLN A 373 15.37 -22.10 5.61
CA GLN A 373 16.66 -22.73 6.00
C GLN A 373 17.12 -23.91 5.11
N LYS A 374 16.23 -24.53 4.32
CA LYS A 374 16.52 -25.69 3.45
C LYS A 374 16.28 -25.43 1.96
N ARG A 375 15.96 -24.21 1.55
CA ARG A 375 15.77 -23.88 0.13
C ARG A 375 17.14 -23.78 -0.53
N SER A 376 17.44 -24.67 -1.48
CA SER A 376 18.64 -24.57 -2.31
C SER A 376 18.61 -23.22 -3.04
N VAL A 377 19.65 -22.41 -2.80
CA VAL A 377 20.03 -21.15 -3.46
C VAL A 377 18.89 -20.31 -4.03
N GLY A 378 18.64 -19.16 -3.37
CA GLY A 378 18.29 -17.94 -4.08
C GLY A 378 16.82 -17.60 -4.18
N ALA A 379 16.04 -17.67 -3.10
CA ALA A 379 14.71 -17.07 -3.08
C ALA A 379 14.35 -16.41 -1.74
N ILE A 380 13.65 -15.29 -1.85
CA ILE A 380 13.12 -14.50 -0.75
C ILE A 380 11.63 -14.38 -0.96
N ASP A 381 10.88 -14.60 0.11
CA ASP A 381 9.46 -14.35 0.17
C ASP A 381 9.25 -13.02 0.90
N TYR A 382 8.28 -12.24 0.44
CA TYR A 382 7.94 -10.97 1.08
C TYR A 382 6.48 -10.59 0.91
N THR A 383 6.00 -9.74 1.81
CA THR A 383 4.63 -9.19 1.78
C THR A 383 4.60 -7.80 2.39
N TYR A 384 3.54 -7.05 2.10
CA TYR A 384 3.30 -5.73 2.67
C TYR A 384 2.29 -5.80 3.82
N ILE A 385 2.55 -5.03 4.86
CA ILE A 385 1.63 -4.81 5.98
C ILE A 385 1.36 -3.32 6.17
N ASP A 386 0.22 -3.00 6.77
CA ASP A 386 -0.12 -1.64 7.20
C ASP A 386 0.43 -1.30 8.60
N ALA A 387 0.13 -0.08 9.08
CA ALA A 387 0.55 0.42 10.38
C ALA A 387 -0.07 -0.34 11.58
N ASP A 388 -1.19 -1.04 11.38
CA ASP A 388 -1.84 -1.90 12.37
C ASP A 388 -1.25 -3.32 12.37
N GLY A 389 -0.35 -3.63 11.44
CA GLY A 389 0.27 -4.94 11.28
C GLY A 389 -0.57 -5.92 10.46
N SER A 390 -1.61 -5.45 9.76
CA SER A 390 -2.45 -6.28 8.90
C SER A 390 -1.79 -6.48 7.54
N GLN A 391 -1.86 -7.69 6.99
CA GLN A 391 -1.35 -7.99 5.66
C GLN A 391 -2.21 -7.34 4.57
N ILE A 392 -1.59 -6.54 3.70
CA ILE A 392 -2.25 -5.77 2.63
C ILE A 392 -1.86 -6.22 1.21
N SER A 393 -1.04 -7.27 1.08
CA SER A 393 -0.71 -7.89 -0.20
C SER A 393 -0.61 -9.41 -0.11
N PRO A 394 -0.68 -10.15 -1.23
CA PRO A 394 -0.21 -11.52 -1.30
C PRO A 394 1.26 -11.64 -0.88
N VAL A 395 1.69 -12.88 -0.60
CA VAL A 395 3.12 -13.19 -0.47
C VAL A 395 3.70 -13.33 -1.87
N TYR A 396 4.71 -12.52 -2.16
CA TYR A 396 5.48 -12.57 -3.40
C TYR A 396 6.77 -13.36 -3.18
N THR A 397 7.31 -13.90 -4.26
CA THR A 397 8.64 -14.54 -4.28
C THR A 397 9.54 -13.81 -5.28
N MET A 398 10.79 -13.62 -4.91
CA MET A 398 11.85 -13.18 -5.83
C MET A 398 13.09 -14.05 -5.69
N ASN A 399 13.91 -14.06 -6.73
CA ASN A 399 15.25 -14.64 -6.60
C ASN A 399 16.14 -13.71 -5.77
N GLY A 400 16.75 -14.21 -4.71
CA GLY A 400 17.60 -13.40 -3.86
C GLY A 400 18.14 -14.10 -2.62
N MET A 401 19.01 -13.42 -1.89
CA MET A 401 19.55 -13.89 -0.61
C MET A 401 19.52 -12.79 0.44
N LEU A 402 19.12 -13.16 1.66
CA LEU A 402 19.22 -12.28 2.83
C LEU A 402 20.57 -12.48 3.53
N SER A 403 21.12 -11.41 4.05
CA SER A 403 22.28 -11.39 4.93
C SER A 403 21.96 -10.61 6.19
N ASP A 404 22.90 -10.53 7.14
CA ASP A 404 22.82 -9.68 8.32
C ASP A 404 22.85 -8.17 8.01
N CYS A 405 22.94 -7.77 6.73
CA CYS A 405 22.65 -6.41 6.29
C CYS A 405 21.18 -6.07 6.47
N GLU A 406 20.89 -5.13 7.38
CA GLU A 406 19.56 -4.55 7.51
C GLU A 406 19.16 -3.85 6.19
N PRO A 407 18.03 -4.23 5.56
CA PRO A 407 17.59 -3.58 4.33
C PRO A 407 17.16 -2.14 4.58
N VAL A 408 17.44 -1.27 3.62
CA VAL A 408 17.16 0.18 3.70
C VAL A 408 16.30 0.63 2.53
N TYR A 409 15.33 1.50 2.78
CA TYR A 409 14.47 2.06 1.73
C TYR A 409 15.13 3.31 1.12
N ILE A 410 15.53 3.22 -0.16
CA ILE A 410 16.25 4.24 -0.92
C ILE A 410 15.58 4.38 -2.29
N ASN A 411 15.21 5.61 -2.69
CA ASN A 411 14.65 5.92 -4.02
C ASN A 411 13.54 4.93 -4.47
N ASP A 412 12.53 4.75 -3.64
CA ASP A 412 11.41 3.83 -3.86
C ASP A 412 11.74 2.33 -3.86
N THR A 413 12.95 1.95 -3.44
CA THR A 413 13.41 0.56 -3.41
C THR A 413 13.94 0.19 -2.03
N VAL A 414 13.49 -0.94 -1.46
CA VAL A 414 14.16 -1.56 -0.31
C VAL A 414 15.39 -2.30 -0.82
N VAL A 415 16.59 -1.89 -0.41
CA VAL A 415 17.88 -2.37 -0.90
C VAL A 415 18.69 -3.01 0.24
N TRP A 416 19.35 -4.12 -0.05
CA TRP A 416 20.34 -4.76 0.84
C TRP A 416 21.42 -5.44 0.02
N TYR A 417 22.44 -5.99 0.67
CA TYR A 417 23.50 -6.71 -0.03
C TYR A 417 23.90 -8.01 0.65
N THR A 418 24.52 -8.90 -0.12
CA THR A 418 25.35 -10.00 0.38
C THR A 418 26.77 -9.80 -0.13
N SER A 419 27.75 -10.35 0.59
CA SER A 419 29.13 -10.43 0.12
C SER A 419 29.78 -11.75 0.49
N ASP A 420 30.82 -12.13 -0.23
CA ASP A 420 31.61 -13.34 0.00
C ASP A 420 33.09 -13.04 0.29
N SER A 421 33.84 -14.10 0.63
CA SER A 421 35.27 -14.04 0.92
C SER A 421 36.15 -13.82 -0.32
N ASP A 422 35.55 -13.74 -1.51
CA ASP A 422 36.27 -13.41 -2.73
C ASP A 422 36.07 -11.93 -3.10
N GLY A 423 35.35 -11.15 -2.29
CA GLY A 423 35.05 -9.73 -2.55
C GLY A 423 33.93 -9.51 -3.57
N ASN A 424 33.12 -10.53 -3.87
CA ASN A 424 31.92 -10.31 -4.66
C ASN A 424 30.84 -9.70 -3.77
N VAL A 425 30.24 -8.58 -4.21
CA VAL A 425 29.13 -7.92 -3.53
C VAL A 425 27.91 -7.98 -4.45
N THR A 426 26.80 -8.49 -3.93
CA THR A 426 25.54 -8.61 -4.67
C THR A 426 24.48 -7.77 -3.99
N PHE A 427 24.02 -6.72 -4.66
CA PHE A 427 22.90 -5.90 -4.22
C PHE A 427 21.60 -6.48 -4.70
N TYR A 428 20.64 -6.56 -3.81
CA TYR A 428 19.26 -6.92 -4.11
C TYR A 428 18.37 -5.73 -3.78
N GLY A 429 17.19 -5.68 -4.38
CA GLY A 429 16.18 -4.75 -3.91
C GLY A 429 14.80 -5.11 -4.39
N VAL A 430 13.79 -4.51 -3.77
CA VAL A 430 12.37 -4.61 -4.15
C VAL A 430 11.77 -3.23 -4.10
N ASP A 431 11.21 -2.76 -5.21
CA ASP A 431 10.50 -1.49 -5.27
C ASP A 431 9.14 -1.54 -4.56
N SER A 432 8.50 -0.39 -4.38
CA SER A 432 7.19 -0.31 -3.72
C SER A 432 6.07 -1.12 -4.41
N ASN A 433 6.27 -1.50 -5.68
CA ASN A 433 5.35 -2.30 -6.48
C ASN A 433 5.67 -3.80 -6.44
N GLY A 434 6.75 -4.22 -5.77
CA GLY A 434 7.18 -5.61 -5.72
C GLY A 434 8.07 -6.03 -6.89
N ASN A 435 8.62 -5.10 -7.65
CA ASN A 435 9.59 -5.39 -8.70
C ASN A 435 10.98 -5.47 -8.09
N ALA A 436 11.68 -6.57 -8.35
CA ALA A 436 13.01 -6.79 -7.84
C ALA A 436 14.05 -6.03 -8.69
N LEU A 437 15.05 -5.46 -8.02
CA LEU A 437 16.12 -4.71 -8.64
C LEU A 437 16.84 -5.54 -9.71
N GLY A 438 17.00 -5.01 -10.91
CA GLY A 438 17.71 -5.69 -12.01
C GLY A 438 16.95 -6.85 -12.66
N SER A 439 15.69 -7.10 -12.25
CA SER A 439 14.86 -8.16 -12.82
C SER A 439 13.95 -7.67 -13.96
N LEU A 440 13.59 -8.62 -14.83
CA LEU A 440 12.55 -8.44 -15.83
C LEU A 440 11.17 -8.34 -15.14
N ASN A 441 10.46 -7.23 -15.38
CA ASN A 441 9.10 -6.99 -14.88
C ASN A 441 8.24 -6.35 -15.98
N GLY A 442 6.93 -6.62 -15.91
CA GLY A 442 5.95 -6.10 -16.87
C GLY A 442 5.84 -6.96 -18.13
N LEU A 443 5.24 -6.40 -19.17
CA LEU A 443 4.93 -7.13 -20.40
C LEU A 443 6.14 -7.14 -21.33
N ILE A 444 6.73 -8.32 -21.57
CA ILE A 444 8.00 -8.49 -22.28
C ILE A 444 7.83 -9.48 -23.43
N TYR A 445 8.45 -9.18 -24.57
CA TYR A 445 8.50 -10.10 -25.71
C TYR A 445 9.64 -11.10 -25.52
N ASP A 446 9.31 -12.37 -25.33
CA ASP A 446 10.29 -13.44 -25.07
C ASP A 446 10.90 -14.04 -26.34
N GLY A 447 10.45 -13.58 -27.52
CA GLY A 447 10.85 -14.08 -28.84
C GLY A 447 9.73 -14.82 -29.58
N ASP A 448 8.74 -15.33 -28.86
CA ASP A 448 7.55 -15.97 -29.42
C ASP A 448 6.28 -15.17 -29.09
N ASN A 449 6.09 -14.79 -27.81
CA ASN A 449 4.90 -14.10 -27.32
C ASN A 449 5.23 -12.94 -26.37
N TRP A 450 4.23 -12.07 -26.15
CA TRP A 450 4.25 -11.10 -25.05
C TRP A 450 3.76 -11.77 -23.77
N VAL A 451 4.66 -11.86 -22.80
CA VAL A 451 4.42 -12.53 -21.50
C VAL A 451 4.65 -11.52 -20.39
N TYR A 452 3.76 -11.50 -19.40
CA TYR A 452 3.92 -10.69 -18.21
C TYR A 452 4.93 -11.35 -17.27
N TYR A 453 6.03 -10.67 -16.98
CA TYR A 453 7.05 -11.11 -16.04
C TYR A 453 6.89 -10.39 -14.70
N ARG A 454 7.13 -11.13 -13.63
CA ARG A 454 7.36 -10.59 -12.28
C ARG A 454 8.62 -11.25 -11.73
N ASN A 455 9.64 -10.43 -11.45
CA ASN A 455 10.89 -10.86 -10.85
C ASN A 455 11.57 -12.00 -11.63
N ASP A 456 11.81 -11.81 -12.93
CA ASP A 456 12.41 -12.77 -13.88
C ASP A 456 11.58 -14.03 -14.18
N ASN A 457 10.42 -14.20 -13.53
CA ASN A 457 9.54 -15.33 -13.73
C ASN A 457 8.28 -14.91 -14.52
N PRO A 458 7.85 -15.70 -15.52
CA PRO A 458 6.52 -15.54 -16.12
C PRO A 458 5.43 -15.64 -15.04
N ASP A 459 4.58 -14.61 -14.94
CA ASP A 459 3.42 -14.58 -14.05
C ASP A 459 2.15 -14.89 -14.85
N TYR A 460 1.90 -16.19 -15.04
CA TYR A 460 0.66 -16.68 -15.68
C TYR A 460 -0.59 -16.48 -14.81
N GLY A 461 -0.46 -15.93 -13.59
CA GLY A 461 -1.59 -15.51 -12.76
C GLY A 461 -2.04 -14.07 -13.01
N TYR A 462 -1.23 -13.26 -13.70
CA TYR A 462 -1.56 -11.85 -13.95
C TYR A 462 -2.75 -11.70 -14.90
N THR A 463 -3.74 -10.91 -14.49
CA THR A 463 -4.86 -10.46 -15.32
C THR A 463 -5.11 -8.98 -15.09
N GLY A 464 -5.13 -8.19 -16.15
CA GLY A 464 -5.28 -6.73 -16.07
C GLY A 464 -4.56 -6.00 -17.21
N LEU A 465 -4.56 -4.67 -17.16
CA LEU A 465 -3.82 -3.85 -18.13
C LEU A 465 -2.33 -3.84 -17.81
N ALA A 466 -1.47 -4.00 -18.81
CA ALA A 466 -0.02 -3.86 -18.69
C ALA A 466 0.55 -3.13 -19.91
N ALA A 467 1.56 -2.29 -19.69
CA ALA A 467 2.21 -1.54 -20.76
C ALA A 467 3.44 -2.27 -21.32
N ASN A 468 3.69 -2.09 -22.61
CA ASN A 468 4.98 -2.32 -23.28
C ASN A 468 5.34 -1.09 -24.14
N GLU A 469 6.38 -1.17 -24.96
CA GLU A 469 6.80 -0.06 -25.83
C GLU A 469 5.78 0.35 -26.91
N TYR A 470 4.73 -0.45 -27.13
CA TYR A 470 3.69 -0.18 -28.12
C TYR A 470 2.39 0.36 -27.51
N GLY A 471 2.26 0.38 -26.18
CA GLY A 471 1.08 0.88 -25.48
C GLY A 471 0.59 -0.04 -24.36
N TRP A 472 -0.67 0.14 -23.98
CA TRP A 472 -1.34 -0.64 -22.93
C TRP A 472 -2.16 -1.78 -23.52
N TRP A 473 -1.95 -2.98 -22.98
CA TRP A 473 -2.58 -4.21 -23.43
C TRP A 473 -3.33 -4.88 -22.29
N TYR A 474 -4.48 -5.47 -22.60
CA TYR A 474 -5.17 -6.34 -21.67
C TYR A 474 -4.49 -7.71 -21.66
N VAL A 475 -4.02 -8.12 -20.49
CA VAL A 475 -3.33 -9.38 -20.26
C VAL A 475 -4.29 -10.30 -19.51
N SER A 476 -4.37 -11.55 -19.95
CA SER A 476 -5.14 -12.62 -19.32
C SER A 476 -4.25 -13.86 -19.22
N ASN A 477 -4.18 -14.45 -18.02
CA ASN A 477 -3.28 -15.56 -17.70
C ASN A 477 -1.82 -15.29 -18.10
N GLY A 478 -1.34 -14.07 -17.85
CA GLY A 478 0.04 -13.65 -18.12
C GLY A 478 0.40 -13.42 -19.60
N THR A 479 -0.54 -13.50 -20.55
CA THR A 479 -0.29 -13.18 -21.98
C THR A 479 -1.31 -12.18 -22.52
N ILE A 480 -0.97 -11.43 -23.57
CA ILE A 480 -1.94 -10.51 -24.21
C ILE A 480 -3.16 -11.29 -24.71
N ASP A 481 -4.35 -10.83 -24.34
CA ASP A 481 -5.62 -11.31 -24.87
C ASP A 481 -6.13 -10.31 -25.92
N PHE A 482 -5.84 -10.62 -27.20
CA PHE A 482 -6.23 -9.80 -28.34
C PHE A 482 -7.73 -9.82 -28.63
N ASP A 483 -8.49 -10.73 -28.01
CA ASP A 483 -9.94 -10.85 -28.22
C ASP A 483 -10.73 -10.04 -27.17
N TYR A 484 -10.07 -9.56 -26.11
CA TYR A 484 -10.74 -8.80 -25.05
C TYR A 484 -11.27 -7.46 -25.56
N THR A 485 -12.56 -7.23 -25.30
CA THR A 485 -13.25 -5.94 -25.49
C THR A 485 -14.12 -5.66 -24.26
N GLY A 486 -13.89 -4.53 -23.60
CA GLY A 486 -14.56 -4.19 -22.35
C GLY A 486 -13.82 -3.13 -21.54
N LEU A 487 -14.25 -2.92 -20.30
CA LEU A 487 -13.60 -1.98 -19.38
C LEU A 487 -12.56 -2.70 -18.51
N ALA A 488 -11.33 -2.19 -18.49
CA ALA A 488 -10.26 -2.67 -17.62
C ALA A 488 -9.57 -1.49 -16.91
N ALA A 489 -9.02 -1.74 -15.72
CA ALA A 489 -8.38 -0.71 -14.90
C ALA A 489 -6.85 -0.82 -14.93
N ASN A 490 -6.18 0.33 -14.80
CA ASN A 490 -4.77 0.46 -14.41
C ASN A 490 -4.63 1.53 -13.31
N GLU A 491 -3.41 1.90 -12.96
CA GLU A 491 -3.13 2.90 -11.92
C GLU A 491 -3.65 4.31 -12.24
N TYR A 492 -4.05 4.59 -13.48
CA TYR A 492 -4.58 5.89 -13.91
C TYR A 492 -6.11 5.93 -14.00
N GLY A 493 -6.80 4.79 -13.85
CA GLY A 493 -8.26 4.70 -13.90
C GLY A 493 -8.78 3.55 -14.75
N TRP A 494 -10.05 3.64 -15.14
CA TRP A 494 -10.74 2.66 -15.98
C TRP A 494 -10.76 3.10 -17.44
N TRP A 495 -10.40 2.17 -18.32
CA TRP A 495 -10.24 2.38 -19.74
C TRP A 495 -11.07 1.39 -20.56
N TYR A 496 -11.60 1.86 -21.68
CA TYR A 496 -12.22 1.00 -22.68
C TYR A 496 -11.14 0.38 -23.55
N VAL A 497 -11.15 -0.95 -23.59
CA VAL A 497 -10.24 -1.79 -24.36
C VAL A 497 -11.01 -2.38 -25.54
N SER A 498 -10.42 -2.34 -26.72
CA SER A 498 -10.92 -3.02 -27.92
C SER A 498 -9.79 -3.81 -28.57
N ASN A 499 -10.06 -5.08 -28.88
CA ASN A 499 -9.09 -6.02 -29.44
C ASN A 499 -7.77 -6.07 -28.62
N GLY A 500 -7.92 -6.13 -27.30
CA GLY A 500 -6.80 -6.25 -26.37
C GLY A 500 -5.99 -4.98 -26.11
N THR A 501 -6.28 -3.83 -26.74
CA THR A 501 -5.58 -2.55 -26.50
C THR A 501 -6.55 -1.44 -26.09
N ILE A 502 -6.08 -0.44 -25.34
CA ILE A 502 -6.89 0.75 -25.03
C ILE A 502 -7.30 1.46 -26.33
N ASP A 503 -8.59 1.75 -26.47
CA ASP A 503 -9.15 2.56 -27.55
C ASP A 503 -9.48 3.97 -27.06
N PHE A 504 -8.51 4.88 -27.23
CA PHE A 504 -8.65 6.29 -26.88
C PHE A 504 -9.67 7.06 -27.73
N SER A 505 -10.18 6.47 -28.82
CA SER A 505 -11.21 7.10 -29.65
C SER A 505 -12.63 6.77 -29.21
N TYR A 506 -12.80 5.77 -28.33
CA TYR A 506 -14.10 5.34 -27.88
C TYR A 506 -14.79 6.41 -27.01
N THR A 507 -16.00 6.78 -27.42
CA THR A 507 -16.92 7.60 -26.63
C THR A 507 -18.30 6.97 -26.69
N GLY A 508 -18.87 6.63 -25.54
CA GLY A 508 -20.12 5.85 -25.48
C GLY A 508 -20.34 5.23 -24.11
N MET A 509 -21.09 4.14 -24.06
CA MET A 509 -21.35 3.40 -22.82
C MET A 509 -20.72 2.02 -22.85
N ALA A 510 -20.00 1.67 -21.79
CA ALA A 510 -19.44 0.34 -21.60
C ALA A 510 -19.75 -0.18 -20.19
N ALA A 511 -19.79 -1.50 -20.03
CA ALA A 511 -20.12 -2.15 -18.77
C ALA A 511 -18.90 -2.83 -18.13
N ASN A 512 -18.87 -2.87 -16.80
CA ASN A 512 -18.05 -3.76 -16.00
C ASN A 512 -18.92 -4.41 -14.90
N ASP A 513 -18.29 -5.14 -13.97
CA ASP A 513 -19.00 -5.83 -12.87
C ASP A 513 -19.78 -4.88 -11.94
N TYR A 514 -19.53 -3.57 -11.99
CA TYR A 514 -20.21 -2.56 -11.18
C TYR A 514 -21.39 -1.89 -11.90
N GLY A 515 -21.55 -2.09 -13.21
CA GLY A 515 -22.65 -1.53 -14.00
C GLY A 515 -22.19 -0.87 -15.30
N TRP A 516 -23.06 0.00 -15.83
CA TRP A 516 -22.83 0.74 -17.07
C TRP A 516 -22.26 2.13 -16.79
N TRP A 517 -21.22 2.49 -17.52
CA TRP A 517 -20.46 3.73 -17.36
C TRP A 517 -20.37 4.49 -18.66
N TYR A 518 -20.33 5.83 -18.57
CA TYR A 518 -20.01 6.69 -19.69
C TYR A 518 -18.51 6.80 -19.86
N VAL A 519 -18.05 6.54 -21.07
CA VAL A 519 -16.65 6.61 -21.47
C VAL A 519 -16.49 7.77 -22.44
N SER A 520 -15.47 8.59 -22.22
CA SER A 520 -15.06 9.68 -23.10
C SER A 520 -13.57 9.56 -23.40
N ASN A 521 -13.21 9.58 -24.67
CA ASN A 521 -11.82 9.42 -25.14
C ASN A 521 -11.11 8.19 -24.53
N GLY A 522 -11.84 7.08 -24.46
CA GLY A 522 -11.36 5.81 -23.92
C GLY A 522 -11.32 5.69 -22.40
N ALA A 523 -11.61 6.73 -21.61
CA ALA A 523 -11.61 6.67 -20.14
C ALA A 523 -13.02 6.87 -19.56
N ILE A 524 -13.33 6.27 -18.41
CA ILE A 524 -14.58 6.58 -17.69
C ILE A 524 -14.58 8.06 -17.27
N ASP A 525 -15.64 8.78 -17.61
CA ASP A 525 -15.86 10.16 -17.16
C ASP A 525 -16.88 10.20 -16.02
N PHE A 526 -16.37 10.23 -14.79
CA PHE A 526 -17.17 10.30 -13.57
C PHE A 526 -17.92 11.62 -13.38
N ASN A 527 -17.67 12.65 -14.20
CA ASN A 527 -18.38 13.92 -14.12
C ASN A 527 -19.52 14.03 -15.13
N TYR A 528 -19.67 13.05 -16.02
CA TYR A 528 -20.69 13.10 -17.05
C TYR A 528 -22.10 12.93 -16.48
N THR A 529 -22.99 13.88 -16.79
CA THR A 529 -24.43 13.78 -16.51
C THR A 529 -25.20 14.16 -17.76
N GLY A 530 -26.05 13.27 -18.26
CA GLY A 530 -26.74 13.46 -19.53
C GLY A 530 -27.11 12.15 -20.23
N MET A 531 -27.51 12.24 -21.49
CA MET A 531 -27.93 11.08 -22.28
C MET A 531 -26.76 10.43 -23.02
N ALA A 532 -26.60 9.12 -22.84
CA ALA A 532 -25.64 8.31 -23.58
C ALA A 532 -26.35 7.15 -24.31
N VAL A 533 -25.70 6.61 -25.34
CA VAL A 533 -26.28 5.55 -26.20
C VAL A 533 -25.44 4.27 -26.14
N ASN A 534 -26.11 3.13 -26.17
CA ASN A 534 -25.52 1.82 -26.46
C ASN A 534 -26.41 1.04 -27.45
N ASP A 535 -26.06 -0.21 -27.71
CA ASP A 535 -26.79 -1.08 -28.66
C ASP A 535 -28.26 -1.33 -28.28
N TYR A 536 -28.66 -1.06 -27.03
CA TYR A 536 -30.02 -1.22 -26.54
C TYR A 536 -30.86 0.06 -26.59
N GLY A 537 -30.24 1.23 -26.79
CA GLY A 537 -30.93 2.51 -26.89
C GLY A 537 -30.24 3.65 -26.14
N TRP A 538 -31.03 4.69 -25.84
CA TRP A 538 -30.59 5.87 -25.10
C TRP A 538 -30.90 5.75 -23.62
N TRP A 539 -29.93 6.12 -22.79
CA TRP A 539 -29.96 6.01 -21.35
C TRP A 539 -29.53 7.29 -20.68
N TYR A 540 -29.99 7.52 -19.45
CA TYR A 540 -29.59 8.66 -18.65
C TYR A 540 -28.47 8.30 -17.67
N MET A 541 -27.43 9.13 -17.67
CA MET A 541 -26.24 8.97 -16.84
C MET A 541 -26.20 10.07 -15.78
N THR A 542 -25.81 9.70 -14.56
CA THR A 542 -25.55 10.62 -13.44
C THR A 542 -24.18 10.30 -12.87
N ASN A 543 -23.28 11.30 -12.81
CA ASN A 543 -21.88 11.14 -12.35
C ASN A 543 -21.15 9.96 -13.02
N GLY A 544 -21.29 9.86 -14.34
CA GLY A 544 -20.67 8.83 -15.17
C GLY A 544 -21.33 7.45 -15.13
N ALA A 545 -22.30 7.20 -14.24
CA ALA A 545 -22.97 5.90 -14.11
C ALA A 545 -24.41 5.93 -14.63
N LEU A 546 -24.92 4.79 -15.09
CA LEU A 546 -26.32 4.64 -15.50
C LEU A 546 -27.27 4.85 -14.32
N ASP A 547 -28.23 5.76 -14.46
CA ASP A 547 -29.21 6.10 -13.43
C ASP A 547 -30.59 5.50 -13.73
N TRP A 548 -30.85 4.32 -13.15
CA TRP A 548 -32.13 3.62 -13.26
C TRP A 548 -33.32 4.34 -12.59
N ASN A 549 -33.06 5.34 -11.75
CA ASN A 549 -34.12 6.06 -11.04
C ASN A 549 -34.53 7.35 -11.76
N TYR A 550 -33.82 7.75 -12.81
CA TYR A 550 -34.13 8.97 -13.52
C TYR A 550 -35.44 8.84 -14.31
N THR A 551 -36.41 9.70 -14.02
CA THR A 551 -37.62 9.88 -14.81
C THR A 551 -37.85 11.37 -15.02
N GLY A 552 -37.91 11.81 -16.27
CA GLY A 552 -37.97 13.23 -16.60
C GLY A 552 -37.41 13.54 -17.99
N MET A 553 -37.26 14.83 -18.29
CA MET A 553 -36.74 15.27 -19.59
C MET A 553 -35.21 15.27 -19.60
N ALA A 554 -34.61 14.78 -20.68
CA ALA A 554 -33.17 14.86 -20.90
C ALA A 554 -32.88 15.30 -22.34
N ALA A 555 -31.70 15.86 -22.58
CA ALA A 555 -31.32 16.34 -23.90
C ALA A 555 -30.11 15.58 -24.47
N ASN A 556 -30.09 15.46 -25.80
CA ASN A 556 -28.92 15.11 -26.58
C ASN A 556 -28.85 16.04 -27.82
N ASP A 557 -27.90 15.78 -28.72
CA ASP A 557 -27.69 16.59 -29.93
C ASP A 557 -28.90 16.65 -30.88
N TYR A 558 -29.89 15.76 -30.72
CA TYR A 558 -31.09 15.69 -31.54
C TYR A 558 -32.31 16.39 -30.93
N GLY A 559 -32.26 16.78 -29.64
CA GLY A 559 -33.34 17.49 -28.97
C GLY A 559 -33.60 17.02 -27.54
N TRP A 560 -34.81 17.31 -27.06
CA TRP A 560 -35.30 16.93 -25.73
C TRP A 560 -36.17 15.67 -25.81
N TRP A 561 -35.91 14.74 -24.91
CA TRP A 561 -36.52 13.42 -24.83
C TRP A 561 -37.07 13.16 -23.44
N TYR A 562 -38.08 12.31 -23.35
CA TYR A 562 -38.61 11.83 -22.08
C TYR A 562 -37.96 10.50 -21.70
N MET A 563 -37.48 10.43 -20.46
CA MET A 563 -36.84 9.26 -19.89
C MET A 563 -37.76 8.66 -18.80
N THR A 564 -37.86 7.34 -18.78
CA THR A 564 -38.56 6.57 -17.74
C THR A 564 -37.60 5.49 -17.20
N ASN A 565 -37.34 5.51 -15.88
CA ASN A 565 -36.41 4.60 -15.22
C ASN A 565 -35.03 4.51 -15.90
N GLY A 566 -34.48 5.65 -16.27
CA GLY A 566 -33.17 5.78 -16.91
C GLY A 566 -33.15 5.49 -18.41
N ALA A 567 -34.22 4.97 -19.01
CA ALA A 567 -34.29 4.66 -20.44
C ALA A 567 -35.16 5.68 -21.20
N LEU A 568 -34.83 5.94 -22.47
CA LEU A 568 -35.70 6.76 -23.33
C LEU A 568 -37.05 6.06 -23.57
N ASP A 569 -38.14 6.78 -23.32
CA ASP A 569 -39.50 6.26 -23.41
C ASP A 569 -40.22 6.76 -24.68
N TRP A 570 -40.16 5.95 -25.74
CA TRP A 570 -40.83 6.23 -27.01
C TRP A 570 -42.37 6.25 -26.93
N ASN A 571 -42.97 5.75 -25.85
CA ASN A 571 -44.43 5.68 -25.73
C ASN A 571 -45.00 6.87 -24.94
N TYR A 572 -44.14 7.69 -24.34
CA TYR A 572 -44.60 8.82 -23.53
C TYR A 572 -45.21 9.92 -24.42
N THR A 573 -46.48 10.25 -24.17
CA THR A 573 -47.15 11.42 -24.74
C THR A 573 -47.88 12.16 -23.62
N GLY A 574 -47.53 13.43 -23.40
CA GLY A 574 -48.02 14.18 -22.25
C GLY A 574 -47.13 15.35 -21.87
N MET A 575 -47.41 15.97 -20.72
CA MET A 575 -46.62 17.11 -20.21
C MET A 575 -45.44 16.67 -19.36
N ALA A 576 -44.25 17.13 -19.72
CA ALA A 576 -43.02 16.93 -18.96
C ALA A 576 -42.40 18.27 -18.57
N VAL A 577 -41.55 18.28 -17.53
CA VAL A 577 -40.93 19.50 -17.01
C VAL A 577 -39.41 19.41 -17.08
N ASN A 578 -38.76 20.53 -17.40
CA ASN A 578 -37.33 20.74 -17.20
C ASN A 578 -37.10 22.12 -16.56
N ASP A 579 -35.83 22.54 -16.42
CA ASP A 579 -35.47 23.82 -15.81
C ASP A 579 -36.03 25.06 -16.52
N TYR A 580 -36.50 24.92 -17.76
CA TYR A 580 -37.08 26.00 -18.56
C TYR A 580 -38.62 26.05 -18.49
N GLY A 581 -39.28 25.06 -17.91
CA GLY A 581 -40.73 25.01 -17.74
C GLY A 581 -41.38 23.69 -18.16
N TRP A 582 -42.69 23.75 -18.40
CA TRP A 582 -43.50 22.61 -18.84
C TRP A 582 -43.61 22.56 -20.36
N TRP A 583 -43.40 21.37 -20.91
CA TRP A 583 -43.36 21.09 -22.33
C TRP A 583 -44.28 19.93 -22.69
N TYR A 584 -44.79 19.92 -23.90
CA TYR A 584 -45.57 18.81 -24.44
C TYR A 584 -44.67 17.85 -25.20
N MET A 585 -44.80 16.56 -24.89
CA MET A 585 -44.05 15.48 -25.49
C MET A 585 -44.99 14.61 -26.33
N THR A 586 -44.54 14.20 -27.52
CA THR A 586 -45.22 13.25 -28.40
C THR A 586 -44.26 12.13 -28.75
N ASN A 587 -44.62 10.87 -28.46
CA ASN A 587 -43.79 9.67 -28.67
C ASN A 587 -42.36 9.81 -28.10
N GLY A 588 -42.25 10.32 -26.88
CA GLY A 588 -40.98 10.50 -26.17
C GLY A 588 -40.16 11.73 -26.57
N ALA A 589 -40.54 12.48 -27.62
CA ALA A 589 -39.83 13.66 -28.08
C ALA A 589 -40.61 14.95 -27.78
N LEU A 590 -39.92 16.07 -27.56
CA LEU A 590 -40.57 17.36 -27.41
C LEU A 590 -41.24 17.79 -28.73
N ASP A 591 -42.53 18.12 -28.65
CA ASP A 591 -43.36 18.49 -29.80
C ASP A 591 -43.60 19.99 -29.89
N TRP A 592 -42.75 20.67 -30.68
CA TRP A 592 -42.84 22.11 -30.92
C TRP A 592 -44.11 22.56 -31.67
N ASN A 593 -44.87 21.63 -32.27
CA ASN A 593 -46.06 21.98 -33.04
C ASN A 593 -47.35 21.83 -32.23
N TYR A 594 -47.28 21.29 -31.02
CA TYR A 594 -48.46 21.09 -30.20
C TYR A 594 -49.04 22.41 -29.69
N THR A 595 -50.31 22.69 -30.02
CA THR A 595 -51.09 23.79 -29.46
C THR A 595 -52.46 23.26 -29.05
N GLY A 596 -52.81 23.37 -27.77
CA GLY A 596 -54.02 22.76 -27.22
C GLY A 596 -53.96 22.52 -25.72
N MET A 597 -54.96 21.81 -25.18
CA MET A 597 -55.02 21.48 -23.76
C MET A 597 -54.27 20.19 -23.43
N ALA A 598 -53.36 20.26 -22.47
CA ALA A 598 -52.65 19.11 -21.92
C ALA A 598 -52.84 19.01 -20.40
N VAL A 599 -52.60 17.83 -19.82
CA VAL A 599 -52.84 17.57 -18.40
C VAL A 599 -51.55 17.11 -17.71
N ASN A 600 -51.34 17.58 -16.47
CA ASN A 600 -50.36 17.05 -15.53
C ASN A 600 -51.00 16.86 -14.14
N ASP A 601 -50.20 16.51 -13.13
CA ASP A 601 -50.68 16.27 -11.75
C ASP A 601 -51.35 17.48 -11.09
N TYR A 602 -51.14 18.69 -11.63
CA TYR A 602 -51.73 19.93 -11.11
C TYR A 602 -53.02 20.33 -11.82
N GLY A 603 -53.39 19.68 -12.92
CA GLY A 603 -54.61 19.93 -13.67
C GLY A 603 -54.39 20.08 -15.17
N TRP A 604 -55.37 20.71 -15.84
CA TRP A 604 -55.34 20.99 -17.27
C TRP A 604 -54.74 22.36 -17.56
N TRP A 605 -53.87 22.41 -18.56
CA TRP A 605 -53.10 23.58 -18.96
C TRP A 605 -53.21 23.80 -20.47
N TYR A 606 -53.05 25.04 -20.90
CA TYR A 606 -52.98 25.40 -22.31
C TYR A 606 -51.52 25.48 -22.76
N MET A 607 -51.23 24.83 -23.88
CA MET A 607 -49.92 24.77 -24.50
C MET A 607 -49.95 25.53 -25.83
N THR A 608 -48.90 26.30 -26.11
CA THR A 608 -48.67 26.99 -27.38
C THR A 608 -47.27 26.62 -27.89
N ASN A 609 -47.19 26.08 -29.12
CA ASN A 609 -45.93 25.62 -29.73
C ASN A 609 -45.09 24.70 -28.82
N GLY A 610 -45.76 23.76 -28.16
CA GLY A 610 -45.13 22.78 -27.27
C GLY A 610 -44.80 23.27 -25.86
N ALA A 611 -44.93 24.57 -25.56
CA ALA A 611 -44.65 25.14 -24.24
C ALA A 611 -45.94 25.52 -23.50
N LEU A 612 -45.95 25.45 -22.17
CA LEU A 612 -47.06 25.95 -21.36
C LEU A 612 -47.19 27.47 -21.52
N ASP A 613 -48.38 27.93 -21.91
CA ASP A 613 -48.67 29.34 -22.16
C ASP A 613 -49.41 29.98 -20.98
N TRP A 614 -48.65 30.60 -20.07
CA TRP A 614 -49.18 31.33 -18.91
C TRP A 614 -50.03 32.56 -19.26
N ASN A 615 -49.99 33.05 -20.50
CA ASN A 615 -50.73 34.24 -20.91
C ASN A 615 -52.07 33.90 -21.56
N TYR A 616 -52.35 32.62 -21.81
CA TYR A 616 -53.58 32.21 -22.45
C TYR A 616 -54.79 32.36 -21.52
N THR A 617 -55.77 33.17 -21.93
CA THR A 617 -57.08 33.27 -21.28
C THR A 617 -58.16 33.22 -22.36
N GLY A 618 -59.05 32.23 -22.29
CA GLY A 618 -60.02 31.97 -23.35
C GLY A 618 -60.57 30.54 -23.34
N MET A 619 -61.36 30.21 -24.37
CA MET A 619 -61.93 28.86 -24.53
C MET A 619 -60.94 27.92 -25.22
N ALA A 620 -60.68 26.77 -24.60
CA ALA A 620 -59.88 25.69 -25.19
C ALA A 620 -60.66 24.37 -25.18
N VAL A 621 -60.31 23.44 -26.06
CA VAL A 621 -61.01 22.15 -26.23
C VAL A 621 -60.10 20.98 -25.89
N ASN A 622 -60.67 19.96 -25.25
CA ASN A 622 -60.08 18.63 -25.11
C ASN A 622 -61.12 17.55 -25.43
N ASP A 623 -60.77 16.27 -25.25
CA ASP A 623 -61.64 15.12 -25.55
C ASP A 623 -62.96 15.11 -24.75
N TYR A 624 -63.06 15.89 -23.67
CA TYR A 624 -64.25 15.99 -22.82
C TYR A 624 -65.14 17.20 -23.16
N GLY A 625 -64.71 18.10 -24.04
CA GLY A 625 -65.47 19.26 -24.49
C GLY A 625 -64.69 20.57 -24.42
N TRP A 626 -65.43 21.69 -24.43
CA TRP A 626 -64.89 23.04 -24.34
C TRP A 626 -64.81 23.52 -22.90
N TRP A 627 -63.69 24.13 -22.55
CA TRP A 627 -63.36 24.60 -21.22
C TRP A 627 -62.85 26.03 -21.23
N TYR A 628 -63.00 26.74 -20.12
CA TYR A 628 -62.46 28.09 -19.95
C TYR A 628 -61.12 28.06 -19.23
N MET A 629 -60.12 28.74 -19.80
CA MET A 629 -58.77 28.84 -19.29
C MET A 629 -58.50 30.27 -18.79
N THR A 630 -57.82 30.40 -17.66
CA THR A 630 -57.33 31.68 -17.11
C THR A 630 -55.85 31.55 -16.81
N ASN A 631 -55.01 32.43 -17.37
CA ASN A 631 -53.55 32.41 -17.23
C ASN A 631 -52.92 31.02 -17.49
N GLY A 632 -53.36 30.37 -18.56
CA GLY A 632 -52.89 29.06 -18.97
C GLY A 632 -53.49 27.87 -18.22
N ALA A 633 -54.21 28.06 -17.12
CA ALA A 633 -54.80 26.99 -16.31
C ALA A 633 -56.31 26.86 -16.54
N LEU A 634 -56.85 25.65 -16.41
CA LEU A 634 -58.29 25.41 -16.40
C LEU A 634 -58.95 26.11 -15.20
N ASP A 635 -59.88 27.02 -15.47
CA ASP A 635 -60.60 27.79 -14.46
C ASP A 635 -61.99 27.20 -14.19
N ARG A 636 -62.06 26.33 -13.17
CA ARG A 636 -63.32 25.68 -12.75
C ARG A 636 -64.28 26.62 -12.01
N ASN A 637 -63.87 27.84 -11.68
CA ASN A 637 -64.74 28.82 -11.02
C ASN A 637 -65.39 29.78 -12.02
N TYR A 638 -64.96 29.77 -13.29
CA TYR A 638 -65.52 30.64 -14.30
C TYR A 638 -66.97 30.27 -14.61
N THR A 639 -67.87 31.24 -14.50
CA THR A 639 -69.26 31.14 -14.98
C THR A 639 -69.61 32.44 -15.67
N GLY A 640 -69.98 32.38 -16.95
CA GLY A 640 -70.19 33.56 -17.77
C GLY A 640 -70.02 33.27 -19.27
N LEU A 641 -70.06 34.32 -20.09
CA LEU A 641 -69.88 34.20 -21.54
C LEU A 641 -68.40 34.11 -21.92
N ALA A 642 -68.04 33.17 -22.78
CA ALA A 642 -66.71 33.06 -23.37
C ALA A 642 -66.80 32.87 -24.89
N VAL A 643 -65.75 33.22 -25.63
CA VAL A 643 -65.76 33.20 -27.10
C VAL A 643 -64.79 32.15 -27.65
N ASN A 644 -65.22 31.44 -28.68
CA ASN A 644 -64.36 30.65 -29.55
C ASN A 644 -64.63 30.98 -31.03
N GLU A 645 -64.04 30.24 -31.96
CA GLU A 645 -64.21 30.46 -33.40
C GLU A 645 -65.65 30.29 -33.92
N TYR A 646 -66.55 29.71 -33.12
CA TYR A 646 -67.97 29.50 -33.44
C TYR A 646 -68.90 30.54 -32.79
N GLY A 647 -68.36 31.52 -32.05
CA GLY A 647 -69.11 32.61 -31.42
C GLY A 647 -69.04 32.61 -29.89
N TRP A 648 -69.98 33.29 -29.26
CA TRP A 648 -70.05 33.42 -27.80
C TRP A 648 -70.91 32.29 -27.19
N TRP A 649 -70.38 31.65 -26.16
CA TRP A 649 -70.97 30.52 -25.47
C TRP A 649 -71.04 30.76 -23.97
N TYR A 650 -72.02 30.16 -23.31
CA TYR A 650 -72.17 30.22 -21.86
C TYR A 650 -71.43 29.08 -21.17
N MET A 651 -70.60 29.43 -20.19
CA MET A 651 -69.78 28.52 -19.41
C MET A 651 -70.35 28.43 -17.99
N THR A 652 -70.41 27.23 -17.42
CA THR A 652 -70.77 26.96 -16.02
C THR A 652 -69.66 26.15 -15.36
N ASN A 653 -69.09 26.66 -14.27
CA ASN A 653 -67.97 26.02 -13.54
C ASN A 653 -66.79 25.63 -14.45
N GLY A 654 -66.46 26.50 -15.40
CA GLY A 654 -65.37 26.33 -16.34
C GLY A 654 -65.68 25.45 -17.55
N ALA A 655 -66.85 24.80 -17.63
CA ALA A 655 -67.24 23.94 -18.74
C ALA A 655 -68.32 24.59 -19.62
N LEU A 656 -68.33 24.28 -20.92
CA LEU A 656 -69.41 24.69 -21.82
C LEU A 656 -70.76 24.10 -21.38
N ASP A 657 -71.76 24.96 -21.17
CA ASP A 657 -73.10 24.58 -20.71
C ASP A 657 -74.13 24.75 -21.82
N LEU A 658 -74.35 23.67 -22.57
CA LEU A 658 -75.35 23.62 -23.65
C LEU A 658 -76.81 23.59 -23.14
N THR A 659 -77.03 23.50 -21.83
CA THR A 659 -78.38 23.46 -21.25
C THR A 659 -78.87 24.84 -20.80
N TYR A 660 -77.97 25.81 -20.73
CA TYR A 660 -78.29 27.16 -20.30
C TYR A 660 -79.19 27.88 -21.32
N ASN A 661 -80.31 28.42 -20.82
CA ASN A 661 -81.23 29.26 -21.56
C ASN A 661 -81.58 30.46 -20.67
N GLY A 662 -81.24 31.68 -21.09
CA GLY A 662 -81.37 32.88 -20.25
C GLY A 662 -80.65 34.10 -20.81
N THR A 663 -80.36 35.07 -19.96
CA THR A 663 -79.58 36.27 -20.31
C THR A 663 -78.24 36.26 -19.60
N ALA A 664 -77.16 36.59 -20.31
CA ALA A 664 -75.82 36.67 -19.75
C ALA A 664 -75.08 37.93 -20.22
N ASP A 665 -74.23 38.47 -19.37
CA ASP A 665 -73.49 39.70 -19.64
C ASP A 665 -72.05 39.40 -20.07
N ASN A 666 -71.52 40.21 -20.99
CA ASN A 666 -70.09 40.36 -21.25
C ASN A 666 -69.71 41.84 -21.35
N GLU A 667 -68.46 42.13 -21.67
CA GLU A 667 -67.93 43.49 -21.84
C GLU A 667 -68.64 44.34 -22.91
N TYR A 668 -69.42 43.72 -23.81
CA TYR A 668 -70.18 44.40 -24.87
C TYR A 668 -71.67 44.60 -24.53
N GLY A 669 -72.18 43.99 -23.45
CA GLY A 669 -73.56 44.14 -22.99
C GLY A 669 -74.24 42.84 -22.56
N THR A 670 -75.57 42.89 -22.41
CA THR A 670 -76.43 41.74 -22.06
C THR A 670 -76.92 41.03 -23.32
N TRP A 671 -76.75 39.72 -23.38
CA TRP A 671 -77.10 38.87 -24.53
C TRP A 671 -78.12 37.80 -24.17
N ASN A 672 -78.98 37.44 -25.12
CA ASN A 672 -79.86 36.27 -25.01
C ASN A 672 -79.07 35.01 -25.39
N VAL A 673 -79.10 34.01 -24.53
CA VAL A 673 -78.43 32.72 -24.72
C VAL A 673 -79.47 31.61 -24.82
N VAL A 674 -79.38 30.81 -25.89
CA VAL A 674 -80.26 29.66 -26.14
C VAL A 674 -79.39 28.43 -26.38
N ASN A 675 -79.66 27.36 -25.63
CA ASN A 675 -78.86 26.12 -25.61
C ASN A 675 -77.35 26.38 -25.48
N GLY A 676 -76.98 27.32 -24.62
CA GLY A 676 -75.59 27.71 -24.35
C GLY A 676 -74.92 28.62 -25.39
N HIS A 677 -75.57 28.98 -26.50
CA HIS A 677 -75.02 29.87 -27.54
C HIS A 677 -75.69 31.25 -27.55
N VAL A 678 -74.92 32.31 -27.79
CA VAL A 678 -75.48 33.67 -27.96
C VAL A 678 -76.14 33.80 -29.33
N GLU A 679 -77.43 34.12 -29.34
CA GLU A 679 -78.13 34.49 -30.56
C GLU A 679 -77.82 35.95 -30.92
N VAL A 680 -77.35 36.18 -32.15
CA VAL A 680 -77.02 37.52 -32.68
C VAL A 680 -78.17 38.10 -33.49
#